data_AF-A0A401P1E2-F1
#
_entry.id   AF-A0A401P1E2-F1
#
_cell.length_a   1.000
_cell.length_b   1.000
_cell.length_c   1.000
_cell.angle_alpha   90.00
_cell.angle_beta   90.00
_cell.angle_gamma   90.00
#
_symmetry.space_group_name_H-M   'P 1'
#
loop_
_entity.id
_entity.type
_entity.pdbx_description
1 polymer ?
#
loop_
_entity_poly.entity_id
_entity_poly.type
_entity_poly.pdbx_seq_one_letter_code
_entity_poly.pdbx_strand_id
1 'polypeptide(L)'
;MKHFIFSVFWVLILFEGLPEGSSKTTEWNSRPNPDSVIAASISSDNSSACAIWGKGAIRTFDNYFYHFTSTCYFTLTSICEDPTVLNVRIRHSASGQLQHIFMEIEGAMISVKDGKIMIEGVVVTVPYDDKVISVQPYGIYVKFSNRKGTISLIWDLKSALSVTLDDQYLRGLCGLCRDINHNSDVPEEPFNAERVIYSSQLSDSRELCVTTVSEQTKCALANNCSEISDIFLNCTDPTIQKNYLEMCQKDVCTSIGNTVNSVCAHFEEVARQCGAAVSEEWQQWRQSKDCAQKACPGNQIYKECGPACISTCTDPNPQHHCHQCVNTCECPHGTVLDNIRKTNSCILQMECPCTHAGTIYVNGQTRADYCQICTCIGGEWHCTSLNCPRVCRFEEGSYITTFDRKSYQLMGDCSYVAAFTNEWLVKVEMHPCMEEHKQICLESVVYAYAETEYCIKKNGVVNVNGNSIRLPLNQNGIKIFHQSSSYIQISTDKGLNMQLYINEIAQLYISLPDNLKGTVKEIYAKQHCSRLKQADGYFAACHSRVNYDKYYEMCITSSCTCLNIDDCICSAIEAYTHECAVRGITVVDWRKDMCRVNCPETQVFQYNMRACNQTCKSLMQHDFTCDVEDVLVSGCGCPEGTYLDHDGTCVEQDKCSCYIADSMIKHGHNAAVQGAICFCKSGNLSCFYVTLEDSKEDCPGKVLLNCADAQKQSWCAKSCQNLNVPCPSVCVPACVCPDDQVEDQFGNCIPREQCPCLYGDRYYKTKATIHLDCNICTCQSGSWQCSQNECTKTCLVYGDGHYVTFDGQRWFFDNNCESIFAQSSFEGPDSFQILTKNLPCCVNGVTCSRTIRILIEDMEIKLLDGKVHNIYSNKIQCREDIYSMHIVGFYLILEFSNGITVIWDKMTRFSVALAPKWQNKVVGLCGNYNSRIEDDQMTKSKSLVTSVVEFAESWISPKPCCSLVTQISPCDRNPYCYAWAARKCGIINGDIFKECHKMVDPQPYYDSCVKEACACDMEGRFLGFCTTVAVYAEVCSKAGVCIDWRTPESCPIYCDYYNHGPDCKWHYKPCGTRITPKMCNNHPVAETFSKVLEGCYANCPNHAPYLDGNMMKCVPLSECTCYYNGLLMQPNEVYIMNCGQCTCHNGTTTCRKYEFEC
;
A
#
# COMPACT_ATOMS: atom_id res chain seq x y z
N MET A 1 14.91 -51.84 9.51
CA MET A 1 15.88 -52.86 10.02
C MET A 1 17.05 -52.06 10.60
N LYS A 2 17.49 -52.23 11.86
CA LYS A 2 18.28 -53.35 12.44
C LYS A 2 19.65 -53.50 11.73
N HIS A 3 20.85 -53.40 12.34
CA HIS A 3 21.36 -53.16 13.72
C HIS A 3 22.64 -52.26 13.65
N PHE A 4 23.19 -51.51 14.64
CA PHE A 4 23.09 -51.39 16.13
C PHE A 4 24.11 -52.26 16.93
N ILE A 5 24.94 -51.66 17.84
CA ILE A 5 25.52 -52.16 19.15
C ILE A 5 27.02 -51.74 19.42
N PHE A 6 27.26 -50.96 20.52
CA PHE A 6 28.38 -50.84 21.54
C PHE A 6 29.90 -51.08 21.19
N SER A 7 30.96 -50.61 21.89
CA SER A 7 31.27 -50.09 23.28
C SER A 7 32.36 -48.95 23.22
N VAL A 8 32.77 -48.10 24.20
CA VAL A 8 32.69 -47.93 25.70
C VAL A 8 33.95 -48.36 26.52
N PHE A 9 34.28 -47.63 27.63
CA PHE A 9 35.43 -47.69 28.61
C PHE A 9 36.69 -46.83 28.33
N TRP A 10 37.36 -46.09 29.27
CA TRP A 10 37.07 -45.55 30.64
C TRP A 10 38.09 -44.40 30.99
N VAL A 11 37.72 -43.25 31.60
CA VAL A 11 37.84 -42.85 33.05
C VAL A 11 39.31 -42.81 33.57
N LEU A 12 39.95 -41.66 33.89
CA LEU A 12 39.82 -40.73 35.07
C LEU A 12 40.34 -41.32 36.40
N ILE A 13 40.77 -40.57 37.44
CA ILE A 13 40.47 -39.20 37.92
C ILE A 13 41.72 -38.53 38.60
N LEU A 14 41.52 -37.40 39.33
CA LEU A 14 42.48 -36.67 40.23
C LEU A 14 43.51 -35.76 39.51
N PHE A 15 44.11 -34.69 40.06
CA PHE A 15 43.97 -33.86 41.31
C PHE A 15 44.71 -32.49 41.05
N GLU A 16 44.63 -31.37 41.77
CA GLU A 16 43.82 -30.86 42.93
C GLU A 16 43.65 -29.31 42.81
N GLY A 17 43.77 -28.50 43.89
CA GLY A 17 43.71 -27.00 43.92
C GLY A 17 44.77 -26.38 44.85
N LEU A 18 44.96 -25.07 45.08
CA LEU A 18 44.15 -23.81 45.06
C LEU A 18 45.13 -22.57 45.03
N PRO A 19 44.73 -21.27 45.14
CA PRO A 19 43.70 -20.47 44.44
C PRO A 19 44.17 -19.05 43.98
N GLU A 20 43.24 -18.20 43.53
CA GLU A 20 43.27 -16.70 43.42
C GLU A 20 44.21 -15.98 42.40
N GLY A 21 43.72 -14.91 41.74
CA GLY A 21 44.58 -13.95 40.98
C GLY A 21 44.00 -13.31 39.70
N SER A 22 43.30 -12.18 39.84
CA SER A 22 42.73 -11.29 38.81
C SER A 22 43.42 -11.07 37.43
N SER A 23 42.59 -11.02 36.37
CA SER A 23 42.53 -10.01 35.28
C SER A 23 43.81 -9.53 34.55
N LYS A 24 43.95 -9.86 33.26
CA LYS A 24 43.87 -8.87 32.13
C LYS A 24 43.94 -9.47 30.72
N THR A 25 43.50 -8.63 29.77
CA THR A 25 43.54 -8.73 28.30
C THR A 25 44.89 -9.12 27.67
N THR A 26 44.87 -9.84 26.55
CA THR A 26 46.00 -9.98 25.61
C THR A 26 45.58 -9.71 24.16
N GLU A 27 46.45 -9.06 23.41
CA GLU A 27 46.25 -8.66 22.01
C GLU A 27 46.38 -9.84 21.03
N TRP A 28 45.77 -9.74 19.85
CA TRP A 28 46.09 -10.59 18.69
C TRP A 28 46.75 -9.77 17.59
N ASN A 29 48.09 -9.75 17.60
CA ASN A 29 48.91 -9.16 16.55
C ASN A 29 49.34 -10.23 15.54
N SER A 30 48.74 -10.25 14.36
CA SER A 30 49.17 -11.08 13.22
C SER A 30 48.97 -10.35 11.90
N ARG A 31 50.07 -9.88 11.30
CA ARG A 31 50.07 -9.22 9.98
C ARG A 31 49.94 -10.24 8.84
N PRO A 32 49.18 -9.95 7.77
CA PRO A 32 49.31 -10.66 6.49
C PRO A 32 50.67 -10.40 5.83
N ASN A 33 51.04 -11.26 4.88
CA ASN A 33 52.30 -11.20 4.13
C ASN A 33 52.18 -10.26 2.91
N PRO A 34 53.21 -9.49 2.49
CA PRO A 34 53.10 -8.58 1.33
C PRO A 34 53.09 -9.29 -0.03
N ASP A 35 53.74 -10.44 -0.15
CA ASP A 35 54.06 -11.07 -1.44
C ASP A 35 52.95 -12.01 -1.96
N SER A 36 51.75 -11.46 -2.15
CA SER A 36 50.70 -12.10 -2.94
C SER A 36 49.97 -11.08 -3.81
N VAL A 37 50.66 -10.65 -4.88
CA VAL A 37 50.00 -9.98 -6.01
C VAL A 37 49.05 -11.00 -6.65
N ILE A 38 47.77 -10.94 -6.26
CA ILE A 38 46.71 -11.57 -7.03
C ILE A 38 46.70 -10.85 -8.37
N ALA A 39 47.19 -11.52 -9.41
CA ALA A 39 47.04 -11.04 -10.77
C ALA A 39 45.54 -10.92 -11.04
N ALA A 40 45.03 -9.67 -11.11
CA ALA A 40 43.66 -9.41 -11.48
C ALA A 40 43.46 -9.98 -12.89
N SER A 41 42.68 -11.04 -13.01
CA SER A 41 42.29 -11.61 -14.28
C SER A 41 41.48 -10.55 -15.03
N ILE A 42 42.10 -9.90 -16.02
CA ILE A 42 41.41 -9.04 -16.98
C ILE A 42 40.45 -9.95 -17.76
N SER A 43 39.21 -10.03 -17.29
CA SER A 43 38.15 -10.80 -17.92
C SER A 43 37.82 -10.19 -19.28
N SER A 44 37.78 -11.02 -20.32
CA SER A 44 37.38 -10.63 -21.67
C SER A 44 35.94 -10.13 -21.79
N ASP A 45 35.15 -10.30 -20.73
CA ASP A 45 33.69 -10.10 -20.71
C ASP A 45 33.29 -8.65 -20.34
N ASN A 46 33.87 -7.67 -21.04
CA ASN A 46 33.51 -6.25 -20.89
C ASN A 46 32.44 -5.81 -21.92
N SER A 47 31.54 -6.74 -22.25
CA SER A 47 30.45 -6.62 -23.24
C SER A 47 29.15 -6.01 -22.67
N SER A 48 29.02 -5.95 -21.35
CA SER A 48 27.84 -5.41 -20.65
C SER A 48 27.78 -3.88 -20.58
N ALA A 49 28.72 -3.15 -21.21
CA ALA A 49 28.82 -1.70 -21.15
C ALA A 49 29.02 -1.01 -22.51
N CYS A 50 28.12 -0.09 -22.85
CA CYS A 50 28.24 0.84 -23.99
C CYS A 50 28.80 2.20 -23.51
N ALA A 51 29.48 2.94 -24.38
CA ALA A 51 29.94 4.30 -24.08
C ALA A 51 29.91 5.22 -25.30
N ILE A 52 29.60 6.51 -25.05
CA ILE A 52 29.81 7.63 -25.97
C ILE A 52 30.66 8.70 -25.31
N TRP A 53 31.61 9.29 -26.04
CA TRP A 53 32.51 10.34 -25.55
C TRP A 53 33.02 11.24 -26.70
N GLY A 54 33.92 12.20 -26.39
CA GLY A 54 34.47 13.12 -27.38
C GLY A 54 33.39 14.05 -27.91
N LYS A 55 33.23 14.13 -29.24
CA LYS A 55 32.08 14.77 -29.91
C LYS A 55 31.08 13.78 -30.54
N GLY A 56 31.21 12.48 -30.21
CA GLY A 56 30.44 11.39 -30.79
C GLY A 56 31.27 10.17 -31.23
N ALA A 57 32.35 9.87 -30.52
CA ALA A 57 33.01 8.56 -30.59
C ALA A 57 32.22 7.55 -29.73
N ILE A 58 31.99 6.34 -30.24
CA ILE A 58 31.15 5.32 -29.60
C ILE A 58 31.87 3.96 -29.54
N ARG A 59 31.64 3.24 -28.44
CA ARG A 59 31.85 1.80 -28.29
C ARG A 59 30.51 1.13 -27.97
N THR A 60 30.08 0.19 -28.80
CA THR A 60 28.85 -0.61 -28.60
C THR A 60 29.04 -1.68 -27.52
N PHE A 61 27.93 -2.28 -27.06
CA PHE A 61 27.99 -3.43 -26.14
C PHE A 61 28.82 -4.59 -26.72
N ASP A 62 28.67 -4.87 -28.01
CA ASP A 62 29.43 -5.87 -28.77
C ASP A 62 30.78 -5.35 -29.33
N ASN A 63 31.35 -4.30 -28.73
CA ASN A 63 32.70 -3.78 -28.99
C ASN A 63 33.02 -3.29 -30.42
N TYR A 64 32.01 -2.91 -31.21
CA TYR A 64 32.24 -2.10 -32.42
C TYR A 64 32.54 -0.64 -32.05
N PHE A 65 33.43 -0.02 -32.82
CA PHE A 65 33.85 1.37 -32.64
C PHE A 65 33.55 2.20 -33.88
N TYR A 66 32.92 3.36 -33.69
CA TYR A 66 32.66 4.30 -34.78
C TYR A 66 32.55 5.74 -34.27
N HIS A 67 32.57 6.69 -35.19
CA HIS A 67 32.54 8.13 -34.90
C HIS A 67 31.61 8.86 -35.85
N PHE A 68 30.85 9.81 -35.31
CA PHE A 68 30.14 10.84 -36.05
C PHE A 68 30.08 12.10 -35.20
N THR A 69 29.67 13.22 -35.78
CA THR A 69 29.31 14.42 -35.01
C THR A 69 27.91 14.87 -35.40
N SER A 70 27.06 15.21 -34.43
CA SER A 70 25.73 15.72 -34.74
C SER A 70 25.15 16.61 -33.65
N THR A 71 24.35 17.60 -34.07
CA THR A 71 23.51 18.44 -33.21
C THR A 71 22.06 17.95 -33.10
N CYS A 72 21.73 16.80 -33.70
CA CYS A 72 20.41 16.17 -33.62
C CYS A 72 20.23 15.36 -32.31
N TYR A 73 18.99 14.97 -32.02
CA TYR A 73 18.70 13.96 -31.00
C TYR A 73 18.95 12.54 -31.54
N PHE A 74 19.42 11.64 -30.68
CA PHE A 74 19.58 10.21 -30.99
C PHE A 74 19.11 9.34 -29.82
N THR A 75 18.63 8.14 -30.13
CA THR A 75 18.55 7.05 -29.14
C THR A 75 19.94 6.45 -28.98
N LEU A 76 20.55 6.62 -27.81
CA LEU A 76 21.83 5.98 -27.46
C LEU A 76 21.62 4.48 -27.26
N THR A 77 20.66 4.11 -26.41
CA THR A 77 20.18 2.73 -26.25
C THR A 77 18.74 2.73 -25.77
N SER A 78 17.94 1.77 -26.21
CA SER A 78 16.59 1.49 -25.74
C SER A 78 16.34 -0.01 -25.86
N ILE A 79 15.58 -0.57 -24.93
CA ILE A 79 14.89 -1.84 -25.19
C ILE A 79 13.76 -1.53 -26.19
N CYS A 80 13.71 -2.25 -27.31
CA CYS A 80 12.81 -1.89 -28.43
C CYS A 80 11.36 -2.33 -28.19
N GLU A 81 11.17 -3.47 -27.53
CA GLU A 81 9.84 -4.05 -27.28
C GLU A 81 9.11 -3.36 -26.12
N ASP A 82 9.84 -2.87 -25.12
CA ASP A 82 9.30 -2.03 -24.04
C ASP A 82 10.28 -0.92 -23.62
N PRO A 83 10.24 0.25 -24.31
CA PRO A 83 11.09 1.39 -23.98
C PRO A 83 10.94 1.93 -22.55
N THR A 84 9.86 1.57 -21.83
CA THR A 84 9.65 2.04 -20.45
C THR A 84 10.64 1.41 -19.46
N VAL A 85 11.21 0.24 -19.79
CA VAL A 85 12.23 -0.44 -18.97
C VAL A 85 13.58 0.28 -19.09
N LEU A 86 13.97 0.62 -20.31
CA LEU A 86 15.18 1.38 -20.63
C LEU A 86 15.00 2.14 -21.95
N ASN A 87 15.14 3.47 -21.92
CA ASN A 87 15.16 4.33 -23.11
C ASN A 87 16.03 5.57 -22.83
N VAL A 88 17.19 5.64 -23.49
CA VAL A 88 18.24 6.65 -23.28
C VAL A 88 18.41 7.46 -24.56
N ARG A 89 18.10 8.76 -24.50
CA ARG A 89 18.19 9.69 -25.65
C ARG A 89 19.14 10.83 -25.33
N ILE A 90 19.96 11.21 -26.29
CA ILE A 90 21.04 12.19 -26.13
C ILE A 90 20.99 13.27 -27.21
N ARG A 91 21.57 14.44 -26.91
CA ARG A 91 21.84 15.50 -27.88
C ARG A 91 23.10 16.28 -27.52
N HIS A 92 23.98 16.47 -28.49
CA HIS A 92 25.18 17.30 -28.33
C HIS A 92 24.96 18.74 -28.81
N SER A 93 25.72 19.66 -28.23
CA SER A 93 25.98 20.99 -28.77
C SER A 93 26.85 20.91 -30.04
N ALA A 94 26.94 22.01 -30.77
CA ALA A 94 27.95 22.18 -31.83
C ALA A 94 29.42 22.12 -31.33
N SER A 95 29.66 22.15 -30.01
CA SER A 95 30.99 21.92 -29.42
C SER A 95 31.24 20.45 -29.03
N GLY A 96 30.23 19.58 -29.11
CA GLY A 96 30.29 18.17 -28.71
C GLY A 96 29.92 17.89 -27.25
N GLN A 97 29.44 18.88 -26.49
CA GLN A 97 28.99 18.68 -25.10
C GLN A 97 27.56 18.11 -25.08
N LEU A 98 27.27 17.12 -24.23
CA LEU A 98 25.91 16.63 -24.00
C LEU A 98 25.07 17.74 -23.35
N GLN A 99 24.13 18.32 -24.10
CA GLN A 99 23.25 19.38 -23.62
C GLN A 99 22.00 18.82 -22.97
N HIS A 100 21.37 17.85 -23.64
CA HIS A 100 20.19 17.14 -23.16
C HIS A 100 20.52 15.65 -23.05
N ILE A 101 20.19 15.04 -21.91
CA ILE A 101 20.16 13.59 -21.72
C ILE A 101 18.78 13.26 -21.15
N PHE A 102 18.00 12.46 -21.87
CA PHE A 102 16.75 11.90 -21.39
C PHE A 102 16.96 10.42 -21.09
N MET A 103 16.49 9.96 -19.94
CA MET A 103 16.59 8.58 -19.47
C MET A 103 15.24 8.16 -18.91
N GLU A 104 14.73 7.05 -19.40
CA GLU A 104 13.59 6.35 -18.85
C GLU A 104 14.11 5.01 -18.31
N ILE A 105 13.94 4.76 -17.01
CA ILE A 105 14.49 3.60 -16.30
C ILE A 105 13.40 3.03 -15.40
N GLU A 106 12.95 1.79 -15.68
CA GLU A 106 11.84 1.12 -14.97
C GLU A 106 10.62 2.06 -14.75
N GLY A 107 10.24 2.82 -15.79
CA GLY A 107 9.10 3.74 -15.83
C GLY A 107 9.35 5.16 -15.30
N ALA A 108 10.51 5.42 -14.67
CA ALA A 108 10.86 6.73 -14.12
C ALA A 108 11.59 7.61 -15.17
N MET A 109 11.07 8.81 -15.41
CA MET A 109 11.62 9.77 -16.38
C MET A 109 12.61 10.73 -15.70
N ILE A 110 13.89 10.55 -15.98
CA ILE A 110 14.97 11.48 -15.62
C ILE A 110 15.37 12.30 -16.86
N SER A 111 15.52 13.61 -16.70
CA SER A 111 16.06 14.48 -17.74
C SER A 111 17.14 15.41 -17.20
N VAL A 112 18.26 15.46 -17.92
CA VAL A 112 19.35 16.40 -17.70
C VAL A 112 19.25 17.48 -18.76
N LYS A 113 19.18 18.74 -18.34
CA LYS A 113 19.18 19.90 -19.24
C LYS A 113 19.87 21.08 -18.59
N ASP A 114 20.74 21.76 -19.34
CA ASP A 114 21.49 22.94 -18.89
C ASP A 114 22.23 22.71 -17.55
N GLY A 115 22.75 21.49 -17.35
CA GLY A 115 23.43 21.05 -16.12
C GLY A 115 22.52 20.74 -14.93
N LYS A 116 21.20 20.87 -15.07
CA LYS A 116 20.21 20.53 -14.03
C LYS A 116 19.65 19.14 -14.25
N ILE A 117 19.49 18.39 -13.17
CA ILE A 117 18.84 17.07 -13.16
C ILE A 117 17.39 17.26 -12.72
N MET A 118 16.47 16.67 -13.48
CA MET A 118 15.03 16.70 -13.23
C MET A 118 14.46 15.29 -13.25
N ILE A 119 13.54 14.96 -12.34
CA ILE A 119 12.88 13.66 -12.21
C ILE A 119 11.37 13.89 -12.20
N GLU A 120 10.61 13.23 -13.08
CA GLU A 120 9.20 13.53 -13.38
C GLU A 120 8.92 15.05 -13.54
N GLY A 121 9.89 15.78 -14.12
CA GLY A 121 9.84 17.24 -14.34
C GLY A 121 10.24 18.13 -13.15
N VAL A 122 10.52 17.56 -11.97
CA VAL A 122 10.93 18.31 -10.77
C VAL A 122 12.46 18.39 -10.70
N VAL A 123 13.04 19.59 -10.52
CA VAL A 123 14.49 19.78 -10.33
C VAL A 123 14.92 19.20 -8.98
N VAL A 124 15.91 18.30 -8.98
CA VAL A 124 16.41 17.62 -7.77
C VAL A 124 17.86 18.01 -7.45
N THR A 125 18.24 17.83 -6.18
CA THR A 125 19.64 17.89 -5.72
C THR A 125 20.19 16.48 -5.53
N VAL A 126 21.42 16.23 -5.97
CA VAL A 126 22.13 14.95 -5.75
C VAL A 126 22.78 14.98 -4.34
N PRO A 127 22.74 13.88 -3.55
CA PRO A 127 22.09 12.60 -3.83
C PRO A 127 20.57 12.65 -3.75
N TYR A 128 19.92 11.82 -4.57
CA TYR A 128 18.47 11.60 -4.60
C TYR A 128 18.19 10.09 -4.67
N ASP A 129 17.15 9.61 -3.98
CA ASP A 129 16.76 8.20 -3.95
C ASP A 129 15.25 8.08 -3.68
N ASP A 130 14.53 7.22 -4.42
CA ASP A 130 13.10 6.97 -4.25
C ASP A 130 12.76 5.48 -4.04
N LYS A 131 11.73 4.92 -4.70
CA LYS A 131 11.42 3.48 -4.67
C LYS A 131 11.97 2.72 -5.88
N VAL A 132 12.29 3.41 -6.97
CA VAL A 132 12.70 2.86 -8.27
C VAL A 132 14.14 3.22 -8.58
N ILE A 133 14.53 4.50 -8.44
CA ILE A 133 15.82 5.01 -8.90
C ILE A 133 16.66 5.60 -7.77
N SER A 134 17.98 5.64 -8.03
CA SER A 134 18.98 6.31 -7.22
C SER A 134 19.87 7.19 -8.11
N VAL A 135 20.12 8.42 -7.70
CA VAL A 135 21.08 9.35 -8.32
C VAL A 135 22.11 9.75 -7.27
N GLN A 136 23.36 9.33 -7.46
CA GLN A 136 24.42 9.49 -6.46
C GLN A 136 25.68 10.15 -7.06
N PRO A 137 26.47 10.88 -6.25
CA PRO A 137 27.84 11.24 -6.61
C PRO A 137 28.65 9.95 -6.78
N TYR A 138 29.50 9.89 -7.80
CA TYR A 138 30.29 8.71 -8.13
C TYR A 138 31.67 9.16 -8.63
N GLY A 139 32.61 9.36 -7.70
CA GLY A 139 33.84 10.10 -7.94
C GLY A 139 33.54 11.54 -8.37
N ILE A 140 34.10 11.96 -9.51
CA ILE A 140 33.75 13.24 -10.16
C ILE A 140 32.47 13.18 -11.02
N TYR A 141 31.88 12.00 -11.18
CA TYR A 141 30.75 11.73 -12.07
C TYR A 141 29.42 11.76 -11.30
N VAL A 142 28.31 11.79 -12.03
CA VAL A 142 26.99 11.42 -11.48
C VAL A 142 26.61 10.05 -11.99
N LYS A 143 26.23 9.15 -11.08
CA LYS A 143 25.69 7.83 -11.40
C LYS A 143 24.18 7.84 -11.22
N PHE A 144 23.47 7.40 -12.24
CA PHE A 144 22.05 7.09 -12.23
C PHE A 144 21.91 5.57 -12.25
N SER A 145 21.03 4.98 -11.45
CA SER A 145 20.76 3.55 -11.49
C SER A 145 19.39 3.22 -10.94
N ASN A 146 18.81 2.09 -11.35
CA ASN A 146 17.69 1.52 -10.62
C ASN A 146 18.16 0.99 -9.24
N ARG A 147 17.24 0.83 -8.28
CA ARG A 147 17.57 0.37 -6.91
C ARG A 147 18.19 -1.04 -6.85
N LYS A 148 18.03 -1.85 -7.89
CA LYS A 148 18.65 -3.18 -8.03
C LYS A 148 20.13 -3.10 -8.47
N GLY A 149 20.56 -1.95 -9.02
CA GLY A 149 21.87 -1.77 -9.63
C GLY A 149 22.05 -2.47 -10.99
N THR A 150 21.00 -3.10 -11.52
CA THR A 150 21.03 -3.90 -12.77
C THR A 150 20.94 -3.05 -14.03
N ILE A 151 20.53 -1.79 -13.91
CA ILE A 151 20.66 -0.75 -14.94
C ILE A 151 21.43 0.40 -14.30
N SER A 152 22.54 0.84 -14.93
CA SER A 152 23.27 2.02 -14.48
C SER A 152 23.86 2.86 -15.61
N LEU A 153 23.90 4.17 -15.40
CA LEU A 153 24.48 5.17 -16.29
C LEU A 153 25.43 6.07 -15.51
N ILE A 154 26.55 6.43 -16.11
CA ILE A 154 27.57 7.30 -15.49
C ILE A 154 27.85 8.46 -16.46
N TRP A 155 27.69 9.70 -15.99
CA TRP A 155 27.86 10.93 -16.76
C TRP A 155 28.97 11.82 -16.18
N ASP A 156 29.84 12.34 -17.04
CA ASP A 156 31.03 13.15 -16.69
C ASP A 156 30.77 14.65 -16.50
N LEU A 157 29.50 15.06 -16.48
CA LEU A 157 29.04 16.46 -16.49
C LEU A 157 29.39 17.25 -17.78
N LYS A 158 29.92 16.60 -18.83
CA LYS A 158 30.36 17.23 -20.10
C LYS A 158 29.90 16.46 -21.34
N SER A 159 30.66 15.48 -21.84
CA SER A 159 30.39 14.78 -23.11
C SER A 159 30.55 13.26 -23.08
N ALA A 160 30.94 12.68 -21.94
CA ALA A 160 31.03 11.24 -21.77
C ALA A 160 29.83 10.69 -21.00
N LEU A 161 29.15 9.71 -21.60
CA LEU A 161 28.05 8.95 -21.00
C LEU A 161 28.27 7.47 -21.28
N SER A 162 28.36 6.66 -20.22
CA SER A 162 28.41 5.19 -20.33
C SER A 162 27.16 4.56 -19.74
N VAL A 163 26.67 3.49 -20.38
CA VAL A 163 25.52 2.69 -19.93
C VAL A 163 26.01 1.27 -19.67
N THR A 164 25.77 0.75 -18.47
CA THR A 164 26.09 -0.63 -18.08
C THR A 164 24.81 -1.34 -17.68
N LEU A 165 24.57 -2.51 -18.28
CA LEU A 165 23.36 -3.31 -18.11
C LEU A 165 23.71 -4.72 -17.62
N ASP A 166 22.89 -5.26 -16.74
CA ASP A 166 22.91 -6.68 -16.38
C ASP A 166 22.51 -7.57 -17.57
N ASP A 167 23.07 -8.78 -17.65
CA ASP A 167 22.95 -9.70 -18.79
C ASP A 167 21.50 -9.96 -19.25
N GLN A 168 20.54 -9.88 -18.32
CA GLN A 168 19.11 -10.06 -18.61
C GLN A 168 18.53 -9.02 -19.59
N TYR A 169 19.19 -7.85 -19.74
CA TYR A 169 18.75 -6.76 -20.63
C TYR A 169 19.58 -6.65 -21.92
N LEU A 170 20.60 -7.49 -22.13
CA LEU A 170 21.49 -7.44 -23.30
C LEU A 170 20.88 -8.10 -24.57
N ARG A 171 19.55 -7.98 -24.74
CA ARG A 171 18.77 -8.54 -25.86
C ARG A 171 17.61 -7.63 -26.21
N GLY A 172 17.31 -7.51 -27.50
CA GLY A 172 16.22 -6.65 -27.99
C GLY A 172 16.53 -5.16 -27.86
N LEU A 173 17.82 -4.79 -27.88
CA LEU A 173 18.30 -3.42 -27.82
C LEU A 173 18.34 -2.74 -29.20
N CYS A 174 18.11 -1.43 -29.22
CA CYS A 174 18.28 -0.58 -30.41
C CYS A 174 18.78 0.82 -30.03
N GLY A 175 19.14 1.60 -31.05
CA GLY A 175 19.92 2.81 -30.89
C GLY A 175 21.40 2.56 -31.17
N LEU A 176 22.21 3.59 -30.92
CA LEU A 176 23.63 3.64 -31.25
C LEU A 176 24.46 2.51 -30.60
N CYS A 177 24.07 2.02 -29.42
CA CYS A 177 24.78 0.97 -28.68
C CYS A 177 24.63 -0.46 -29.25
N ARG A 178 23.74 -0.68 -30.24
CA ARG A 178 23.41 -2.00 -30.84
C ARG A 178 22.83 -3.03 -29.85
N ASP A 179 22.53 -4.22 -30.36
CA ASP A 179 22.12 -5.43 -29.63
C ASP A 179 23.23 -6.49 -29.70
N ILE A 180 23.31 -7.38 -28.70
CA ILE A 180 24.31 -8.46 -28.68
C ILE A 180 23.76 -9.73 -29.36
N ASN A 181 24.17 -9.94 -30.61
CA ASN A 181 23.78 -11.12 -31.39
C ASN A 181 24.48 -12.40 -30.89
N HIS A 182 23.80 -13.17 -30.04
CA HIS A 182 24.27 -14.48 -29.57
C HIS A 182 23.83 -15.69 -30.43
N ASN A 183 23.11 -15.50 -31.54
CA ASN A 183 22.65 -16.59 -32.41
C ASN A 183 23.69 -16.95 -33.46
N SER A 184 24.23 -18.18 -33.40
CA SER A 184 25.21 -18.74 -34.34
C SER A 184 24.66 -19.06 -35.74
N ASP A 185 23.33 -19.10 -35.90
CA ASP A 185 22.67 -19.80 -37.01
C ASP A 185 22.16 -18.85 -38.11
N VAL A 186 22.46 -17.54 -38.01
CA VAL A 186 22.16 -16.53 -39.04
C VAL A 186 23.48 -15.89 -39.49
N PRO A 187 23.80 -15.85 -40.79
CA PRO A 187 25.00 -15.14 -41.26
C PRO A 187 24.84 -13.63 -41.00
N GLU A 188 25.76 -13.04 -40.24
CA GLU A 188 25.72 -11.62 -39.91
C GLU A 188 25.74 -10.73 -41.16
N GLU A 189 24.85 -9.74 -41.21
CA GLU A 189 25.06 -8.60 -42.12
C GLU A 189 26.32 -7.85 -41.67
N PRO A 190 27.25 -7.50 -42.57
CA PRO A 190 28.48 -6.80 -42.20
C PRO A 190 28.16 -5.44 -41.57
N PHE A 191 28.76 -5.18 -40.40
CA PHE A 191 28.49 -3.97 -39.61
C PHE A 191 28.66 -2.69 -40.43
N ASN A 192 27.61 -1.86 -40.45
CA ASN A 192 27.58 -0.58 -41.13
C ASN A 192 27.17 0.51 -40.14
N ALA A 193 28.16 1.32 -39.72
CA ALA A 193 27.95 2.41 -38.76
C ALA A 193 26.99 3.49 -39.28
N GLU A 194 27.05 3.86 -40.55
CA GLU A 194 26.20 4.89 -41.15
C GLU A 194 24.70 4.51 -41.06
N ARG A 195 24.38 3.24 -41.33
CA ARG A 195 23.02 2.70 -41.17
C ARG A 195 22.56 2.74 -39.71
N VAL A 196 23.43 2.44 -38.74
CA VAL A 196 23.11 2.53 -37.30
C VAL A 196 22.91 3.97 -36.86
N ILE A 197 23.73 4.91 -37.33
CA ILE A 197 23.64 6.34 -37.01
C ILE A 197 22.30 6.90 -37.49
N TYR A 198 21.98 6.77 -38.78
CA TYR A 198 20.74 7.35 -39.32
C TYR A 198 19.46 6.64 -38.84
N SER A 199 19.49 5.33 -38.53
CA SER A 199 18.33 4.65 -37.93
C SER A 199 18.12 4.98 -36.45
N SER A 200 19.16 5.46 -35.75
CA SER A 200 19.10 5.93 -34.36
C SER A 200 18.81 7.42 -34.23
N GLN A 201 18.82 8.18 -35.34
CA GLN A 201 18.58 9.62 -35.36
C GLN A 201 17.08 9.92 -35.20
N LEU A 202 16.74 10.82 -34.29
CA LEU A 202 15.37 11.26 -34.04
C LEU A 202 15.08 12.55 -34.83
N SER A 203 14.02 12.55 -35.62
CA SER A 203 13.60 13.68 -36.46
C SER A 203 12.83 14.73 -35.64
N ASP A 204 13.49 15.84 -35.30
CA ASP A 204 12.82 17.05 -34.78
C ASP A 204 12.46 17.97 -35.95
N SER A 205 11.18 18.35 -36.06
CA SER A 205 10.67 19.19 -37.14
C SER A 205 10.81 20.70 -36.88
N ARG A 206 11.27 21.11 -35.69
CA ARG A 206 11.37 22.51 -35.27
C ARG A 206 12.78 23.12 -35.44
N GLU A 207 13.84 22.32 -35.58
CA GLU A 207 15.22 22.81 -35.66
C GLU A 207 16.05 22.15 -36.78
N LEU A 208 16.80 22.96 -37.54
CA LEU A 208 17.81 22.50 -38.50
C LEU A 208 19.06 21.96 -37.76
N CYS A 209 19.02 20.69 -37.41
CA CYS A 209 20.18 19.95 -36.89
C CYS A 209 21.00 19.34 -38.04
N VAL A 210 22.29 19.08 -37.80
CA VAL A 210 23.23 18.55 -38.80
C VAL A 210 23.95 17.34 -38.23
N THR A 211 23.94 16.24 -38.99
CA THR A 211 24.74 15.03 -38.74
C THR A 211 25.81 14.92 -39.81
N THR A 212 27.05 14.64 -39.41
CA THR A 212 28.15 14.31 -40.33
C THR A 212 28.90 13.09 -39.85
N VAL A 213 28.97 12.07 -40.71
CA VAL A 213 29.82 10.89 -40.56
C VAL A 213 31.17 11.20 -41.23
N SER A 214 32.29 10.87 -40.58
CA SER A 214 33.64 11.13 -41.12
C SER A 214 34.57 9.94 -40.93
N GLU A 215 35.19 9.50 -42.02
CA GLU A 215 36.23 8.47 -42.00
C GLU A 215 37.66 9.06 -41.97
N GLN A 216 37.80 10.40 -41.91
CA GLN A 216 39.11 11.05 -42.02
C GLN A 216 39.96 10.85 -40.76
N THR A 217 40.79 9.81 -40.76
CA THR A 217 41.85 9.57 -39.74
C THR A 217 43.15 10.34 -40.01
N LYS A 218 43.30 10.94 -41.20
CA LYS A 218 44.55 11.59 -41.64
C LYS A 218 44.41 13.10 -41.73
N CYS A 219 45.00 13.79 -40.76
CA CYS A 219 45.20 15.24 -40.74
C CYS A 219 46.49 15.57 -39.98
N ALA A 220 47.01 16.80 -40.09
CA ALA A 220 48.27 17.19 -39.47
C ALA A 220 48.29 17.09 -37.93
N LEU A 221 47.11 17.11 -37.29
CA LEU A 221 46.95 17.06 -35.83
C LEU A 221 46.73 15.63 -35.28
N ALA A 222 46.52 14.64 -36.16
CA ALA A 222 46.26 13.24 -35.78
C ALA A 222 47.40 12.61 -34.96
N ASN A 223 48.63 13.12 -35.13
CA ASN A 223 49.81 12.68 -34.39
C ASN A 223 49.66 12.88 -32.87
N ASN A 224 48.86 13.85 -32.40
CA ASN A 224 48.68 14.11 -30.97
C ASN A 224 48.08 12.91 -30.21
N CYS A 225 47.40 12.01 -30.92
CA CYS A 225 46.81 10.78 -30.41
C CYS A 225 47.79 9.59 -30.32
N SER A 226 49.00 9.64 -30.92
CA SER A 226 49.83 8.44 -31.12
C SER A 226 50.20 7.70 -29.82
N GLU A 227 50.51 8.46 -28.77
CA GLU A 227 50.86 7.93 -27.45
C GLU A 227 49.73 7.13 -26.75
N ILE A 228 48.50 7.09 -27.28
CA ILE A 228 47.43 6.20 -26.78
C ILE A 228 47.94 4.75 -26.75
N SER A 229 48.56 4.26 -27.83
CA SER A 229 49.05 2.87 -27.86
C SER A 229 50.17 2.60 -26.85
N ASP A 230 51.07 3.55 -26.65
CA ASP A 230 52.17 3.43 -25.68
C ASP A 230 51.66 3.48 -24.23
N ILE A 231 50.66 4.31 -23.96
CA ILE A 231 50.07 4.52 -22.63
C ILE A 231 49.17 3.36 -22.17
N PHE A 232 48.62 2.56 -23.09
CA PHE A 232 47.68 1.48 -22.77
C PHE A 232 48.19 0.06 -23.03
N LEU A 233 49.50 -0.08 -23.26
CA LEU A 233 50.18 -1.31 -23.70
C LEU A 233 49.93 -2.56 -22.82
N ASN A 234 49.60 -2.37 -21.53
CA ASN A 234 49.33 -3.43 -20.55
C ASN A 234 47.85 -3.54 -20.10
N CYS A 235 46.94 -2.71 -20.64
CA CYS A 235 45.58 -2.53 -20.11
C CYS A 235 44.48 -3.23 -20.93
N THR A 236 44.57 -3.21 -22.27
CA THR A 236 43.55 -3.77 -23.18
C THR A 236 44.22 -4.51 -24.34
N ASP A 237 43.47 -5.35 -25.07
CA ASP A 237 43.98 -6.00 -26.28
C ASP A 237 44.45 -4.98 -27.34
N PRO A 238 45.58 -5.22 -28.05
CA PRO A 238 46.11 -4.30 -29.07
C PRO A 238 45.10 -3.91 -30.18
N THR A 239 44.12 -4.76 -30.48
CA THR A 239 43.04 -4.46 -31.42
C THR A 239 42.11 -3.37 -30.88
N ILE A 240 41.79 -3.43 -29.59
CA ILE A 240 40.97 -2.43 -28.89
C ILE A 240 41.75 -1.12 -28.72
N GLN A 241 43.04 -1.18 -28.36
CA GLN A 241 43.93 -0.01 -28.32
C GLN A 241 43.94 0.74 -29.66
N LYS A 242 44.05 0.00 -30.78
CA LYS A 242 44.02 0.55 -32.14
C LYS A 242 42.68 1.25 -32.45
N ASN A 243 41.55 0.67 -32.03
CA ASN A 243 40.24 1.29 -32.24
C ASN A 243 40.11 2.63 -31.50
N TYR A 244 40.57 2.72 -30.25
CA TYR A 244 40.59 3.99 -29.49
C TYR A 244 41.53 5.04 -30.11
N LEU A 245 42.69 4.63 -30.63
CA LEU A 245 43.59 5.49 -31.41
C LEU A 245 42.89 6.04 -32.66
N GLU A 246 42.20 5.19 -33.44
CA GLU A 246 41.46 5.61 -34.63
C GLU A 246 40.29 6.55 -34.30
N MET A 247 39.58 6.35 -33.18
CA MET A 247 38.52 7.28 -32.75
C MET A 247 39.09 8.65 -32.38
N CYS A 248 40.21 8.70 -31.65
CA CYS A 248 40.90 9.96 -31.33
C CYS A 248 41.31 10.69 -32.61
N GLN A 249 41.86 9.97 -33.60
CA GLN A 249 42.24 10.56 -34.88
C GLN A 249 41.04 11.14 -35.63
N LYS A 250 39.90 10.43 -35.69
CA LYS A 250 38.67 10.94 -36.32
C LYS A 250 38.15 12.20 -35.62
N ASP A 251 38.03 12.20 -34.29
CA ASP A 251 37.49 13.34 -33.53
C ASP A 251 38.42 14.55 -33.51
N VAL A 252 39.74 14.34 -33.60
CA VAL A 252 40.74 15.40 -33.80
C VAL A 252 40.67 15.96 -35.22
N CYS A 253 40.52 15.12 -36.25
CA CYS A 253 40.48 15.58 -37.64
C CYS A 253 39.15 16.24 -38.06
N THR A 254 38.03 15.97 -37.38
CA THR A 254 36.78 16.73 -37.53
C THR A 254 36.74 18.02 -36.70
N SER A 255 37.73 18.26 -35.83
CA SER A 255 37.73 19.39 -34.89
C SER A 255 38.30 20.68 -35.50
N ILE A 256 37.47 21.73 -35.53
CA ILE A 256 37.88 23.08 -35.92
C ILE A 256 38.44 23.83 -34.70
N GLY A 257 39.66 24.34 -34.79
CA GLY A 257 40.30 25.16 -33.74
C GLY A 257 41.23 24.36 -32.81
N ASN A 258 41.19 24.65 -31.51
CA ASN A 258 42.03 23.95 -30.52
C ASN A 258 41.53 22.51 -30.31
N THR A 259 42.38 21.53 -30.61
CA THR A 259 42.05 20.09 -30.53
C THR A 259 42.36 19.45 -29.18
N VAL A 260 42.96 20.18 -28.23
CA VAL A 260 43.31 19.65 -26.89
C VAL A 260 42.11 18.97 -26.23
N ASN A 261 40.95 19.62 -26.18
CA ASN A 261 39.74 19.04 -25.57
C ASN A 261 39.32 17.70 -26.20
N SER A 262 39.43 17.54 -27.52
CA SER A 262 39.09 16.29 -28.22
C SER A 262 40.10 15.17 -27.91
N VAL A 263 41.39 15.52 -27.79
CA VAL A 263 42.46 14.59 -27.33
C VAL A 263 42.20 14.17 -25.88
N CYS A 264 41.98 15.13 -24.97
CA CYS A 264 41.75 14.84 -23.56
C CYS A 264 40.54 13.95 -23.32
N ALA A 265 39.44 14.14 -24.06
CA ALA A 265 38.26 13.29 -23.95
C ALA A 265 38.52 11.82 -24.31
N HIS A 266 39.44 11.55 -25.24
CA HIS A 266 39.85 10.19 -25.59
C HIS A 266 40.75 9.58 -24.50
N PHE A 267 41.76 10.31 -24.04
CA PHE A 267 42.60 9.84 -22.93
C PHE A 267 41.79 9.63 -21.64
N GLU A 268 40.76 10.44 -21.36
CA GLU A 268 39.85 10.24 -20.22
C GLU A 268 38.98 8.98 -20.33
N GLU A 269 38.44 8.66 -21.50
CA GLU A 269 37.65 7.42 -21.68
C GLU A 269 38.54 6.17 -21.54
N VAL A 270 39.73 6.14 -22.16
CA VAL A 270 40.58 4.94 -22.06
C VAL A 270 41.20 4.83 -20.65
N ALA A 271 41.48 5.95 -19.98
CA ALA A 271 41.81 5.95 -18.56
C ALA A 271 40.73 5.28 -17.70
N ARG A 272 39.45 5.56 -17.98
CA ARG A 272 38.31 4.96 -17.28
C ARG A 272 38.21 3.44 -17.49
N GLN A 273 38.68 2.91 -18.62
CA GLN A 273 38.68 1.46 -18.91
C GLN A 273 39.79 0.71 -18.16
N CYS A 274 40.92 1.35 -17.83
CA CYS A 274 42.07 0.66 -17.23
C CYS A 274 42.00 0.50 -15.70
N GLY A 275 41.17 1.31 -15.02
CA GLY A 275 40.97 1.21 -13.58
C GLY A 275 42.28 1.22 -12.79
N ALA A 276 42.52 0.17 -12.01
CA ALA A 276 43.70 0.03 -11.14
C ALA A 276 44.93 -0.64 -11.81
N ALA A 277 44.85 -1.04 -13.08
CA ALA A 277 45.93 -1.74 -13.80
C ALA A 277 47.05 -0.79 -14.29
N VAL A 278 47.33 0.27 -13.54
CA VAL A 278 47.93 1.51 -14.06
C VAL A 278 49.14 1.94 -13.21
N SER A 279 50.25 2.26 -13.87
CA SER A 279 51.53 2.53 -13.20
C SER A 279 51.59 3.92 -12.52
N GLU A 280 52.48 4.06 -11.55
CA GLU A 280 52.67 5.32 -10.80
C GLU A 280 53.16 6.48 -11.70
N GLU A 281 53.88 6.16 -12.78
CA GLU A 281 54.34 7.10 -13.82
C GLU A 281 53.18 7.75 -14.60
N TRP A 282 52.04 7.06 -14.71
CA TRP A 282 50.93 7.45 -15.59
C TRP A 282 50.12 8.65 -15.11
N GLN A 283 50.15 8.99 -13.81
CA GLN A 283 49.39 10.14 -13.27
C GLN A 283 49.78 11.50 -13.87
N GLN A 284 50.83 11.55 -14.69
CA GLN A 284 51.32 12.75 -15.36
C GLN A 284 50.85 12.91 -16.81
N TRP A 285 50.06 11.98 -17.39
CA TRP A 285 49.61 12.06 -18.80
C TRP A 285 48.88 13.37 -19.14
N ARG A 286 48.17 13.95 -18.17
CA ARG A 286 47.51 15.25 -18.34
C ARG A 286 48.50 16.38 -18.61
N GLN A 287 49.68 16.33 -17.99
CA GLN A 287 50.72 17.34 -18.13
C GLN A 287 51.44 17.22 -19.49
N SER A 288 51.64 16.01 -20.02
CA SER A 288 52.24 15.83 -21.35
C SER A 288 51.30 16.21 -22.50
N LYS A 289 49.98 16.21 -22.27
CA LYS A 289 48.95 16.53 -23.28
C LYS A 289 48.32 17.92 -23.16
N ASP A 290 48.82 18.78 -22.27
CA ASP A 290 48.23 20.09 -21.92
C ASP A 290 46.73 20.00 -21.50
N CYS A 291 46.35 18.84 -20.95
CA CYS A 291 44.99 18.56 -20.52
C CYS A 291 44.78 19.12 -19.11
N ALA A 292 43.81 20.02 -18.97
CA ALA A 292 43.48 20.60 -17.67
C ALA A 292 43.17 19.50 -16.63
N GLN A 293 43.97 19.45 -15.55
CA GLN A 293 43.66 18.66 -14.37
C GLN A 293 42.33 19.14 -13.79
N LYS A 294 41.42 18.21 -13.48
CA LYS A 294 40.08 18.57 -13.00
C LYS A 294 40.20 19.20 -11.62
N ALA A 295 39.78 20.45 -11.51
CA ALA A 295 39.89 21.23 -10.28
C ALA A 295 38.94 20.69 -9.21
N CYS A 296 39.50 20.04 -8.19
CA CYS A 296 38.73 19.59 -7.03
C CYS A 296 38.37 20.77 -6.11
N PRO A 297 37.20 20.76 -5.44
CA PRO A 297 36.83 21.83 -4.52
C PRO A 297 37.74 21.89 -3.27
N GLY A 298 38.01 23.11 -2.81
CA GLY A 298 38.76 23.35 -1.57
C GLY A 298 40.21 22.85 -1.64
N ASN A 299 40.56 21.96 -0.71
CA ASN A 299 41.87 21.30 -0.56
C ASN A 299 41.81 19.79 -0.86
N GLN A 300 40.79 19.33 -1.59
CA GLN A 300 40.72 17.95 -2.10
C GLN A 300 41.81 17.70 -3.14
N ILE A 301 42.35 16.48 -3.17
CA ILE A 301 43.38 16.04 -4.12
C ILE A 301 42.69 15.25 -5.23
N TYR A 302 42.95 15.62 -6.48
CA TYR A 302 42.49 14.85 -7.64
C TYR A 302 43.29 13.54 -7.78
N LYS A 303 42.59 12.41 -7.95
CA LYS A 303 43.18 11.14 -8.35
C LYS A 303 42.49 10.60 -9.59
N GLU A 304 43.26 10.04 -10.51
CA GLU A 304 42.73 9.32 -11.68
C GLU A 304 42.15 7.95 -11.30
N CYS A 305 42.71 7.32 -10.26
CA CYS A 305 42.18 6.12 -9.63
C CYS A 305 42.08 6.36 -8.13
N GLY A 306 40.86 6.39 -7.62
CA GLY A 306 40.53 6.40 -6.19
C GLY A 306 39.12 5.85 -5.97
N PRO A 307 38.61 5.88 -4.72
CA PRO A 307 37.29 5.33 -4.41
C PRO A 307 36.19 6.20 -5.04
N ALA A 308 35.13 5.54 -5.51
CA ALA A 308 33.96 6.20 -6.08
C ALA A 308 33.12 6.96 -5.02
N CYS A 309 33.32 6.68 -3.73
CA CYS A 309 32.67 7.39 -2.63
C CYS A 309 33.74 7.99 -1.70
N ILE A 310 33.76 9.32 -1.58
CA ILE A 310 34.69 10.06 -0.71
C ILE A 310 34.24 9.98 0.76
N SER A 311 35.18 9.77 1.68
CA SER A 311 34.91 9.86 3.12
C SER A 311 34.48 11.29 3.52
N THR A 312 33.41 11.39 4.30
CA THR A 312 32.77 12.64 4.75
C THR A 312 32.71 12.72 6.28
N CYS A 313 32.33 13.88 6.82
CA CYS A 313 32.06 14.01 8.25
C CYS A 313 30.80 13.26 8.74
N THR A 314 29.86 12.90 7.87
CA THR A 314 28.67 12.09 8.24
C THR A 314 28.87 10.59 8.02
N ASP A 315 29.73 10.23 7.07
CA ASP A 315 30.16 8.85 6.81
C ASP A 315 31.68 8.86 6.53
N PRO A 316 32.50 8.57 7.55
CA PRO A 316 33.96 8.51 7.40
C PRO A 316 34.44 7.29 6.61
N ASN A 317 33.62 6.25 6.40
CA ASN A 317 34.04 4.98 5.81
C ASN A 317 33.01 4.37 4.83
N PRO A 318 32.65 5.09 3.74
CA PRO A 318 31.69 4.61 2.73
C PRO A 318 32.23 3.46 1.87
N GLN A 319 33.51 3.10 2.02
CA GLN A 319 34.24 2.27 1.05
C GLN A 319 33.67 0.85 0.90
N HIS A 320 32.97 0.34 1.91
CA HIS A 320 32.48 -1.04 1.96
C HIS A 320 31.59 -1.46 0.78
N HIS A 321 30.97 -0.50 0.07
CA HIS A 321 30.20 -0.70 -1.16
C HIS A 321 30.78 0.02 -2.40
N CYS A 322 31.86 0.80 -2.26
CA CYS A 322 32.37 1.73 -3.28
C CYS A 322 33.83 1.48 -3.70
N HIS A 323 34.32 0.25 -3.61
CA HIS A 323 35.70 -0.15 -3.97
C HIS A 323 36.06 0.04 -5.47
N GLN A 324 35.15 0.55 -6.31
CA GLN A 324 35.37 0.76 -7.73
C GLN A 324 36.37 1.92 -7.93
N CYS A 325 37.51 1.63 -8.56
CA CYS A 325 38.50 2.62 -8.97
C CYS A 325 37.92 3.54 -10.05
N VAL A 326 37.85 4.84 -9.76
CA VAL A 326 37.40 5.88 -10.70
C VAL A 326 38.20 7.16 -10.52
N ASN A 327 38.13 8.03 -11.53
CA ASN A 327 38.63 9.40 -11.41
C ASN A 327 37.80 10.12 -10.33
N THR A 328 38.44 10.65 -9.30
CA THR A 328 37.80 11.13 -8.09
C THR A 328 38.51 12.35 -7.51
N CYS A 329 37.82 13.09 -6.66
CA CYS A 329 38.43 14.01 -5.73
C CYS A 329 38.43 13.32 -4.37
N GLU A 330 39.61 13.17 -3.76
CA GLU A 330 39.78 12.49 -2.48
C GLU A 330 40.36 13.47 -1.45
N CYS A 331 40.01 13.31 -0.18
CA CYS A 331 40.64 14.09 0.87
C CYS A 331 42.08 13.60 1.15
N PRO A 332 43.02 14.50 1.50
CA PRO A 332 44.34 14.11 1.97
C PRO A 332 44.29 13.05 3.08
N HIS A 333 45.24 12.12 3.09
CA HIS A 333 45.24 10.98 4.03
C HIS A 333 45.10 11.43 5.50
N GLY A 334 44.05 10.94 6.18
CA GLY A 334 43.70 11.32 7.56
C GLY A 334 42.70 12.50 7.68
N THR A 335 42.21 13.03 6.55
CA THR A 335 41.15 14.05 6.50
C THR A 335 39.92 13.54 5.76
N VAL A 336 38.75 14.13 6.05
CA VAL A 336 37.45 13.79 5.46
C VAL A 336 36.70 15.06 5.05
N LEU A 337 35.73 14.93 4.14
CA LEU A 337 35.03 16.07 3.55
C LEU A 337 33.96 16.67 4.49
N ASP A 338 34.04 17.98 4.73
CA ASP A 338 33.05 18.75 5.49
C ASP A 338 31.78 19.05 4.66
N ASN A 339 30.98 18.00 4.49
CA ASN A 339 29.63 18.07 3.92
C ASN A 339 28.60 18.75 4.84
N ILE A 340 28.92 18.91 6.14
CA ILE A 340 28.02 19.45 7.16
C ILE A 340 27.93 20.97 7.11
N ARG A 341 29.07 21.69 7.09
CA ARG A 341 29.08 23.14 6.87
C ARG A 341 28.99 23.52 5.39
N LYS A 342 29.00 22.53 4.48
CA LYS A 342 28.98 22.70 3.02
C LYS A 342 30.13 23.58 2.52
N THR A 343 31.29 23.49 3.18
CA THR A 343 32.51 24.24 2.84
C THR A 343 33.26 23.61 1.67
N ASN A 344 32.95 22.35 1.35
CA ASN A 344 33.62 21.52 0.34
C ASN A 344 35.13 21.34 0.58
N SER A 345 35.57 21.51 1.83
CA SER A 345 36.95 21.36 2.27
C SER A 345 37.15 20.09 3.10
N CYS A 346 38.33 19.51 3.00
CA CYS A 346 38.79 18.40 3.81
C CYS A 346 39.38 18.90 5.13
N ILE A 347 38.92 18.33 6.23
CA ILE A 347 39.34 18.62 7.61
C ILE A 347 39.72 17.32 8.32
N LEU A 348 40.46 17.38 9.42
CA LEU A 348 40.74 16.16 10.19
C LEU A 348 39.41 15.57 10.68
N GLN A 349 39.28 14.24 10.72
CA GLN A 349 38.04 13.60 11.20
C GLN A 349 37.65 14.12 12.60
N MET A 350 38.63 14.34 13.49
CA MET A 350 38.43 14.92 14.82
C MET A 350 37.87 16.36 14.80
N GLU A 351 38.05 17.13 13.73
CA GLU A 351 37.55 18.50 13.58
C GLU A 351 36.11 18.55 13.02
N CYS A 352 35.55 17.41 12.62
CA CYS A 352 34.21 17.34 12.05
C CYS A 352 33.16 17.95 13.00
N PRO A 353 32.35 18.89 12.50
CA PRO A 353 31.24 19.46 13.25
C PRO A 353 30.07 18.48 13.30
N CYS A 354 29.21 18.61 14.30
CA CYS A 354 28.00 17.82 14.50
C CYS A 354 26.77 18.67 14.17
N THR A 355 25.64 18.05 13.83
CA THR A 355 24.36 18.76 13.66
C THR A 355 23.30 18.29 14.65
N HIS A 356 22.42 19.21 15.05
CA HIS A 356 21.17 18.89 15.72
C HIS A 356 20.12 19.96 15.44
N ALA A 357 18.89 19.57 15.06
CA ALA A 357 17.79 20.48 14.75
C ALA A 357 18.18 21.67 13.83
N GLY A 358 18.94 21.39 12.77
CA GLY A 358 19.44 22.40 11.82
C GLY A 358 20.60 23.27 12.32
N THR A 359 20.95 23.20 13.61
CA THR A 359 22.09 23.92 14.20
C THR A 359 23.37 23.11 14.07
N ILE A 360 24.47 23.78 13.72
CA ILE A 360 25.81 23.18 13.58
C ILE A 360 26.64 23.49 14.83
N TYR A 361 27.33 22.48 15.35
CA TYR A 361 28.20 22.55 16.53
C TYR A 361 29.61 22.14 16.13
N VAL A 362 30.65 22.89 16.50
CA VAL A 362 32.05 22.52 16.22
C VAL A 362 32.57 21.50 17.23
N ASN A 363 33.63 20.77 16.87
CA ASN A 363 34.35 19.87 17.79
C ASN A 363 34.64 20.56 19.13
N GLY A 364 34.36 19.87 20.23
CA GLY A 364 34.47 20.37 21.60
C GLY A 364 33.27 21.19 22.12
N GLN A 365 32.32 21.62 21.27
CA GLN A 365 31.10 22.27 21.78
C GLN A 365 30.16 21.28 22.45
N THR A 366 29.65 21.67 23.62
CA THR A 366 28.68 20.92 24.40
C THR A 366 27.25 21.41 24.15
N ARG A 367 26.35 20.50 23.78
CA ARG A 367 24.90 20.68 23.81
C ARG A 367 24.35 20.06 25.10
N ALA A 368 23.71 20.87 25.93
CA ALA A 368 23.02 20.41 27.13
C ALA A 368 21.55 20.08 26.80
N ASP A 369 21.22 18.80 26.72
CA ASP A 369 19.84 18.32 26.73
C ASP A 369 19.40 18.03 28.18
N TYR A 370 18.08 18.03 28.43
CA TYR A 370 17.47 17.78 29.74
C TYR A 370 17.89 16.46 30.46
N CYS A 371 18.57 15.51 29.80
CA CYS A 371 19.14 14.31 30.45
C CYS A 371 20.58 13.97 30.06
N GLN A 372 21.27 14.81 29.27
CA GLN A 372 22.61 14.47 28.76
C GLN A 372 23.38 15.72 28.33
N ILE A 373 24.68 15.72 28.57
CA ILE A 373 25.60 16.70 27.97
C ILE A 373 26.27 15.99 26.80
N CYS A 374 25.85 16.34 25.58
CA CYS A 374 26.43 15.85 24.35
C CYS A 374 27.55 16.77 23.91
N THR A 375 28.79 16.32 24.02
CA THR A 375 29.93 16.98 23.40
C THR A 375 29.99 16.53 21.95
N CYS A 376 30.08 17.48 21.01
CA CYS A 376 30.46 17.14 19.65
C CYS A 376 31.93 16.76 19.62
N ILE A 377 32.28 15.55 19.18
CA ILE A 377 33.67 15.12 18.99
C ILE A 377 33.76 14.37 17.66
N GLY A 378 34.60 14.86 16.75
CA GLY A 378 34.88 14.18 15.48
C GLY A 378 33.66 13.86 14.60
N GLY A 379 32.65 14.74 14.59
CA GLY A 379 31.38 14.55 13.87
C GLY A 379 30.30 13.79 14.66
N GLU A 380 30.68 13.08 15.73
CA GLU A 380 29.78 12.28 16.55
C GLU A 380 29.34 12.98 17.84
N TRP A 381 28.16 12.60 18.34
CA TRP A 381 27.59 13.13 19.58
C TRP A 381 27.96 12.25 20.78
N HIS A 382 29.06 12.60 21.46
CA HIS A 382 29.48 11.95 22.70
C HIS A 382 28.65 12.45 23.88
N CYS A 383 27.49 11.81 24.08
CA CYS A 383 26.52 12.13 25.12
C CYS A 383 26.85 11.47 26.47
N THR A 384 27.37 12.26 27.41
CA THR A 384 27.43 11.88 28.82
C THR A 384 26.03 11.97 29.40
N SER A 385 25.45 10.84 29.78
CA SER A 385 24.16 10.80 30.49
C SER A 385 24.30 11.50 31.85
N LEU A 386 23.46 12.50 32.10
CA LEU A 386 23.27 13.05 33.44
C LEU A 386 22.30 12.14 34.20
N ASN A 387 22.49 12.01 35.51
CA ASN A 387 21.61 11.18 36.34
C ASN A 387 20.29 11.92 36.64
N CYS A 388 19.45 12.02 35.61
CA CYS A 388 18.21 12.78 35.62
C CYS A 388 17.01 11.86 35.84
N PRO A 389 16.15 12.13 36.85
CA PRO A 389 14.93 11.36 37.04
C PRO A 389 14.08 11.41 35.76
N ARG A 390 13.76 10.23 35.22
CA ARG A 390 12.79 10.10 34.13
C ARG A 390 11.40 10.30 34.72
N VAL A 391 10.74 11.38 34.31
CA VAL A 391 9.41 11.75 34.81
C VAL A 391 8.36 11.49 33.74
N CYS A 392 7.44 10.56 34.01
CA CYS A 392 6.19 10.45 33.27
C CYS A 392 5.22 11.53 33.77
N ARG A 393 4.49 12.17 32.86
CA ARG A 393 3.68 13.35 33.13
C ARG A 393 2.26 13.20 32.62
N PHE A 394 1.31 13.70 33.40
CA PHE A 394 -0.08 13.93 33.01
C PHE A 394 -0.32 15.44 33.12
N GLU A 395 -0.46 16.11 31.98
CA GLU A 395 -0.55 17.56 31.83
C GLU A 395 -1.80 17.89 30.97
N GLU A 396 -2.30 19.13 31.05
CA GLU A 396 -3.43 19.63 30.23
C GLU A 396 -4.71 18.74 30.24
N GLY A 397 -4.94 18.04 31.36
CA GLY A 397 -6.09 17.17 31.60
C GLY A 397 -5.92 15.76 31.03
N SER A 398 -5.59 15.65 29.74
CA SER A 398 -5.53 14.38 29.00
C SER A 398 -4.20 14.12 28.27
N TYR A 399 -3.22 15.03 28.35
CA TYR A 399 -1.95 14.90 27.64
C TYR A 399 -0.92 14.13 28.48
N ILE A 400 -0.40 13.03 27.95
CA ILE A 400 0.53 12.15 28.65
C ILE A 400 1.89 12.20 27.97
N THR A 401 2.95 12.47 28.74
CA THR A 401 4.34 12.36 28.30
C THR A 401 5.03 11.23 29.06
N THR A 402 5.47 10.19 28.35
CA THR A 402 6.08 8.99 28.93
C THR A 402 7.50 9.23 29.49
N PHE A 403 8.03 8.25 30.25
CA PHE A 403 9.40 8.23 30.76
C PHE A 403 10.50 8.40 29.69
N ASP A 404 10.21 8.05 28.44
CA ASP A 404 11.08 8.22 27.27
C ASP A 404 10.69 9.44 26.40
N ARG A 405 9.87 10.34 26.95
CA ARG A 405 9.38 11.59 26.34
C ARG A 405 8.64 11.45 25.01
N LYS A 406 8.01 10.30 24.75
CA LYS A 406 6.92 10.22 23.76
C LYS A 406 5.64 10.77 24.38
N SER A 407 4.94 11.65 23.66
CA SER A 407 3.72 12.31 24.13
C SER A 407 2.51 11.94 23.27
N TYR A 408 1.35 11.78 23.90
CA TYR A 408 0.08 11.42 23.28
C TYR A 408 -1.10 11.92 24.13
N GLN A 409 -2.32 11.92 23.57
CA GLN A 409 -3.53 12.32 24.29
C GLN A 409 -4.40 11.10 24.63
N LEU A 410 -4.98 11.08 25.83
CA LEU A 410 -5.83 9.99 26.34
C LEU A 410 -7.31 10.41 26.35
N MET A 411 -8.09 9.85 25.43
CA MET A 411 -9.49 10.26 25.16
C MET A 411 -10.55 9.31 25.75
N GLY A 412 -10.23 8.53 26.79
CA GLY A 412 -11.16 7.57 27.40
C GLY A 412 -11.45 7.85 28.89
N ASP A 413 -12.71 7.61 29.27
CA ASP A 413 -13.24 7.70 30.63
C ASP A 413 -13.04 6.34 31.32
N CYS A 414 -11.98 6.21 32.13
CA CYS A 414 -11.59 4.93 32.74
C CYS A 414 -10.51 5.05 33.84
N SER A 415 -10.23 3.93 34.51
CA SER A 415 -9.05 3.73 35.36
C SER A 415 -7.91 3.10 34.53
N TYR A 416 -6.79 3.80 34.39
CA TYR A 416 -5.62 3.35 33.62
C TYR A 416 -4.42 3.01 34.52
N VAL A 417 -3.57 2.07 34.09
CA VAL A 417 -2.29 1.78 34.74
C VAL A 417 -1.22 2.74 34.20
N ALA A 418 -0.65 3.58 35.06
CA ALA A 418 0.35 4.58 34.69
C ALA A 418 1.80 4.07 34.84
N ALA A 419 2.06 3.23 35.86
CA ALA A 419 3.32 2.55 36.09
C ALA A 419 3.09 1.35 37.03
N PHE A 420 3.87 0.27 36.89
CA PHE A 420 3.80 -0.87 37.80
C PHE A 420 5.13 -1.65 37.86
N THR A 421 5.23 -2.51 38.85
CA THR A 421 6.24 -3.56 39.00
C THR A 421 5.59 -4.80 39.62
N ASN A 422 6.38 -5.85 39.86
CA ASN A 422 5.94 -7.06 40.57
C ASN A 422 5.58 -6.82 42.05
N GLU A 423 5.95 -5.67 42.63
CA GLU A 423 5.67 -5.33 44.04
C GLU A 423 4.56 -4.29 44.21
N TRP A 424 4.43 -3.35 43.28
CA TRP A 424 3.55 -2.17 43.42
C TRP A 424 2.94 -1.71 42.08
N LEU A 425 1.83 -0.99 42.17
CA LEU A 425 1.03 -0.53 41.03
C LEU A 425 0.59 0.93 41.23
N VAL A 426 0.65 1.74 40.18
CA VAL A 426 0.09 3.10 40.10
C VAL A 426 -1.03 3.10 39.06
N LYS A 427 -2.27 3.33 39.51
CA LYS A 427 -3.44 3.61 38.66
C LYS A 427 -3.73 5.12 38.64
N VAL A 428 -4.37 5.58 37.58
CA VAL A 428 -4.94 6.93 37.45
C VAL A 428 -6.39 6.83 36.99
N GLU A 429 -7.29 7.53 37.66
CA GLU A 429 -8.70 7.63 37.31
C GLU A 429 -8.92 8.87 36.45
N MET A 430 -9.44 8.68 35.24
CA MET A 430 -9.61 9.73 34.22
C MET A 430 -11.11 9.87 33.92
N HIS A 431 -11.68 11.04 34.16
CA HIS A 431 -13.13 11.30 34.01
C HIS A 431 -13.41 12.63 33.26
N PRO A 432 -14.58 12.79 32.62
CA PRO A 432 -14.99 14.04 31.99
C PRO A 432 -14.99 15.22 32.98
N CYS A 433 -14.41 16.34 32.57
CA CYS A 433 -14.27 17.55 33.40
C CYS A 433 -14.88 18.82 32.78
N MET A 434 -15.10 18.85 31.46
CA MET A 434 -15.78 19.96 30.77
C MET A 434 -16.72 19.41 29.69
N GLU A 435 -18.03 19.60 29.89
CA GLU A 435 -19.08 19.03 29.03
C GLU A 435 -19.04 19.59 27.59
N GLU A 436 -18.82 20.90 27.43
CA GLU A 436 -18.81 21.58 26.12
C GLU A 436 -17.76 21.04 25.15
N HIS A 437 -16.63 20.56 25.68
CA HIS A 437 -15.46 20.12 24.90
C HIS A 437 -15.21 18.61 24.98
N LYS A 438 -16.03 17.87 25.74
CA LYS A 438 -15.80 16.45 26.12
C LYS A 438 -14.38 16.19 26.67
N GLN A 439 -13.78 17.19 27.32
CA GLN A 439 -12.41 17.06 27.83
C GLN A 439 -12.40 16.15 29.06
N ILE A 440 -11.41 15.25 29.09
CA ILE A 440 -11.17 14.30 30.18
C ILE A 440 -9.99 14.81 31.01
N CYS A 441 -10.11 14.71 32.33
CA CYS A 441 -9.10 15.13 33.30
C CYS A 441 -8.80 13.99 34.29
N LEU A 442 -7.62 14.08 34.91
CA LEU A 442 -7.25 13.28 36.08
C LEU A 442 -8.15 13.62 37.28
N GLU A 443 -8.84 12.62 37.83
CA GLU A 443 -9.68 12.72 39.03
C GLU A 443 -8.97 12.20 40.29
N SER A 444 -8.27 11.06 40.19
CA SER A 444 -7.53 10.49 41.31
C SER A 444 -6.32 9.67 40.87
N VAL A 445 -5.42 9.44 41.82
CA VAL A 445 -4.22 8.59 41.69
C VAL A 445 -4.27 7.54 42.77
N VAL A 446 -4.18 6.26 42.39
CA VAL A 446 -4.18 5.13 43.33
C VAL A 446 -2.84 4.42 43.29
N TYR A 447 -2.13 4.45 44.42
CA TYR A 447 -0.95 3.60 44.64
C TYR A 447 -1.38 2.35 45.40
N ALA A 448 -1.13 1.18 44.84
CA ALA A 448 -1.36 -0.12 45.48
C ALA A 448 -0.03 -0.79 45.79
N TYR A 449 0.13 -1.26 47.04
CA TYR A 449 1.29 -2.01 47.52
C TYR A 449 0.83 -3.12 48.47
N ALA A 450 1.17 -4.37 48.14
CA ALA A 450 0.55 -5.56 48.74
C ALA A 450 -0.99 -5.42 48.76
N GLU A 451 -1.64 -5.65 49.90
CA GLU A 451 -3.10 -5.56 50.08
C GLU A 451 -3.58 -4.15 50.50
N THR A 452 -2.77 -3.10 50.31
CA THR A 452 -3.13 -1.72 50.71
C THR A 452 -3.20 -0.78 49.50
N GLU A 453 -4.34 -0.12 49.32
CA GLU A 453 -4.53 0.94 48.32
C GLU A 453 -4.60 2.33 48.97
N TYR A 454 -3.78 3.24 48.44
CA TYR A 454 -3.69 4.65 48.82
C TYR A 454 -4.23 5.48 47.66
N CYS A 455 -5.45 6.01 47.78
CA CYS A 455 -6.11 6.85 46.79
C CYS A 455 -5.95 8.33 47.16
N ILE A 456 -5.44 9.14 46.24
CA ILE A 456 -5.27 10.59 46.38
C ILE A 456 -6.15 11.26 45.31
N LYS A 457 -7.19 11.98 45.74
CA LYS A 457 -8.12 12.69 44.83
C LYS A 457 -7.63 14.09 44.47
N LYS A 458 -8.06 14.61 43.32
CA LYS A 458 -7.71 15.96 42.84
C LYS A 458 -8.04 17.10 43.80
N ASN A 459 -9.00 16.90 44.71
CA ASN A 459 -9.38 17.86 45.75
C ASN A 459 -8.49 17.78 47.03
N GLY A 460 -7.42 16.98 47.02
CA GLY A 460 -6.49 16.80 48.13
C GLY A 460 -6.94 15.83 49.22
N VAL A 461 -8.11 15.20 49.09
CA VAL A 461 -8.54 14.14 50.01
C VAL A 461 -7.74 12.86 49.74
N VAL A 462 -7.13 12.31 50.79
CA VAL A 462 -6.42 11.02 50.75
C VAL A 462 -7.21 9.97 51.50
N ASN A 463 -7.42 8.82 50.86
CA ASN A 463 -8.08 7.65 51.41
C ASN A 463 -7.12 6.46 51.43
N VAL A 464 -7.14 5.66 52.49
CA VAL A 464 -6.40 4.39 52.61
C VAL A 464 -7.40 3.28 52.89
N ASN A 465 -7.47 2.27 52.02
CA ASN A 465 -8.48 1.21 52.05
C ASN A 465 -9.90 1.77 52.31
N GLY A 466 -10.29 2.79 51.54
CA GLY A 466 -11.59 3.48 51.63
C GLY A 466 -11.76 4.51 52.75
N ASN A 467 -10.90 4.52 53.78
CA ASN A 467 -11.00 5.42 54.93
C ASN A 467 -10.21 6.72 54.70
N SER A 468 -10.81 7.88 54.95
CA SER A 468 -10.13 9.17 54.73
C SER A 468 -9.14 9.51 55.85
N ILE A 469 -7.91 9.88 55.48
CA ILE A 469 -6.77 10.09 56.37
C ILE A 469 -6.28 11.55 56.28
N ARG A 470 -5.93 12.15 57.42
CA ARG A 470 -5.27 13.47 57.45
C ARG A 470 -3.78 13.32 57.20
N LEU A 471 -3.24 14.11 56.27
CA LEU A 471 -1.80 14.19 56.01
C LEU A 471 -1.07 14.99 57.12
N PRO A 472 0.23 14.72 57.37
CA PRO A 472 1.10 13.76 56.69
C PRO A 472 0.91 12.31 57.16
N LEU A 473 1.00 11.38 56.20
CA LEU A 473 1.04 9.94 56.42
C LEU A 473 2.48 9.43 56.23
N ASN A 474 2.93 8.52 57.10
CA ASN A 474 4.23 7.84 57.00
C ASN A 474 4.10 6.44 57.61
N GLN A 475 3.76 5.45 56.80
CA GLN A 475 3.49 4.05 57.18
C GLN A 475 3.90 3.12 56.03
N ASN A 476 4.20 1.84 56.31
CA ASN A 476 4.44 0.79 55.30
C ASN A 476 5.36 1.20 54.11
N GLY A 477 6.46 1.91 54.40
CA GLY A 477 7.43 2.35 53.38
C GLY A 477 7.02 3.58 52.56
N ILE A 478 5.76 4.05 52.65
CA ILE A 478 5.22 5.20 51.93
C ILE A 478 5.03 6.44 52.82
N LYS A 479 5.42 7.59 52.27
CA LYS A 479 5.21 8.93 52.82
C LYS A 479 4.27 9.70 51.89
N ILE A 480 3.19 10.27 52.44
CA ILE A 480 2.27 11.16 51.71
C ILE A 480 2.14 12.45 52.52
N PHE A 481 2.40 13.61 51.91
CA PHE A 481 2.32 14.90 52.60
C PHE A 481 2.04 16.05 51.64
N HIS A 482 1.43 17.13 52.16
CA HIS A 482 1.37 18.40 51.44
C HIS A 482 2.79 18.99 51.35
N GLN A 483 3.34 19.05 50.14
CA GLN A 483 4.60 19.73 49.84
C GLN A 483 4.39 21.25 49.75
N SER A 484 3.18 21.66 49.34
CA SER A 484 2.69 23.04 49.42
C SER A 484 1.16 23.05 49.53
N SER A 485 0.56 24.24 49.53
CA SER A 485 -0.90 24.42 49.43
C SER A 485 -1.53 23.80 48.18
N SER A 486 -0.73 23.51 47.15
CA SER A 486 -1.19 23.07 45.82
C SER A 486 -0.53 21.77 45.35
N TYR A 487 0.34 21.15 46.14
CA TYR A 487 1.02 19.90 45.79
C TYR A 487 0.97 18.88 46.93
N ILE A 488 0.51 17.67 46.63
CA ILE A 488 0.77 16.48 47.46
C ILE A 488 1.97 15.73 46.87
N GLN A 489 2.97 15.51 47.71
CA GLN A 489 4.09 14.62 47.43
C GLN A 489 3.78 13.23 48.01
N ILE A 490 3.95 12.21 47.17
CA ILE A 490 4.05 10.80 47.56
C ILE A 490 5.50 10.36 47.32
N SER A 491 6.08 9.61 48.25
CA SER A 491 7.46 9.12 48.16
C SER A 491 7.57 7.76 48.86
N THR A 492 8.18 6.76 48.21
CA THR A 492 8.36 5.42 48.76
C THR A 492 9.83 5.07 48.96
N ASP A 493 10.12 4.16 49.90
CA ASP A 493 11.44 3.58 50.11
C ASP A 493 11.98 2.80 48.89
N LYS A 494 11.09 2.30 48.03
CA LYS A 494 11.40 1.71 46.71
C LYS A 494 11.84 2.75 45.66
N GLY A 495 11.91 4.04 45.99
CA GLY A 495 12.38 5.11 45.10
C GLY A 495 11.33 5.66 44.12
N LEU A 496 10.10 5.16 44.15
CA LEU A 496 8.97 5.77 43.44
C LEU A 496 8.63 7.11 44.11
N ASN A 497 8.60 8.17 43.33
CA ASN A 497 8.20 9.50 43.79
C ASN A 497 7.12 10.06 42.87
N MET A 498 6.03 10.57 43.44
CA MET A 498 4.92 11.15 42.68
C MET A 498 4.53 12.51 43.25
N GLN A 499 4.24 13.47 42.38
CA GLN A 499 3.75 14.80 42.75
C GLN A 499 2.40 15.03 42.06
N LEU A 500 1.34 15.21 42.85
CA LEU A 500 0.01 15.58 42.36
C LEU A 500 -0.20 17.07 42.59
N TYR A 501 -0.40 17.83 41.51
CA TYR A 501 -0.84 19.22 41.55
C TYR A 501 -2.36 19.27 41.72
N ILE A 502 -2.81 19.94 42.76
CA ILE A 502 -4.22 20.12 43.14
C ILE A 502 -4.72 21.43 42.52
N ASN A 503 -5.55 21.29 41.49
CA ASN A 503 -6.18 22.38 40.76
C ASN A 503 -7.44 21.84 40.04
N GLU A 504 -8.22 22.71 39.37
CA GLU A 504 -9.41 22.30 38.59
C GLU A 504 -9.05 21.27 37.50
N ILE A 505 -7.92 21.48 36.83
CA ILE A 505 -7.23 20.48 36.01
C ILE A 505 -6.01 20.00 36.81
N ALA A 506 -6.10 18.81 37.39
CA ALA A 506 -4.99 18.19 38.12
C ALA A 506 -3.88 17.73 37.18
N GLN A 507 -2.64 17.74 37.69
CA GLN A 507 -1.45 17.28 36.95
C GLN A 507 -0.66 16.29 37.82
N LEU A 508 -0.13 15.24 37.21
CA LEU A 508 0.63 14.19 37.91
C LEU A 508 2.01 14.01 37.29
N TYR A 509 3.03 14.03 38.15
CA TYR A 509 4.42 13.77 37.80
C TYR A 509 4.88 12.50 38.53
N ILE A 510 5.25 11.45 37.78
CA ILE A 510 5.71 10.15 38.30
C ILE A 510 7.20 10.00 37.97
N SER A 511 8.05 9.81 38.98
CA SER A 511 9.49 9.54 38.83
C SER A 511 9.83 8.13 39.31
N LEU A 512 10.62 7.41 38.52
CA LEU A 512 11.14 6.08 38.85
C LEU A 512 12.65 6.12 39.13
N PRO A 513 13.18 5.16 39.93
CA PRO A 513 14.62 4.98 40.11
C PRO A 513 15.27 4.34 38.87
N ASP A 514 16.54 4.65 38.63
CA ASP A 514 17.26 4.29 37.39
C ASP A 514 17.40 2.78 37.14
N ASN A 515 17.28 1.95 38.19
CA ASN A 515 17.34 0.49 38.08
C ASN A 515 16.10 -0.15 37.43
N LEU A 516 15.05 0.62 37.13
CA LEU A 516 13.85 0.17 36.40
C LEU A 516 13.88 0.57 34.90
N LYS A 517 15.02 1.06 34.40
CA LYS A 517 15.20 1.47 33.00
C LYS A 517 15.14 0.27 32.05
N GLY A 518 14.18 0.27 31.12
CA GLY A 518 14.02 -0.73 30.06
C GLY A 518 13.31 -2.03 30.47
N THR A 519 13.28 -2.35 31.76
CA THR A 519 12.85 -3.66 32.26
C THR A 519 11.33 -3.87 32.35
N VAL A 520 10.53 -2.80 32.43
CA VAL A 520 9.08 -2.88 32.76
C VAL A 520 8.26 -3.72 31.76
N LYS A 521 8.41 -3.49 30.45
CA LYS A 521 7.69 -4.30 29.42
C LYS A 521 8.25 -5.72 29.29
N GLU A 522 9.58 -5.86 29.32
CA GLU A 522 10.24 -7.15 29.07
C GLU A 522 10.03 -8.14 30.22
N ILE A 523 10.06 -7.68 31.49
CA ILE A 523 9.73 -8.51 32.65
C ILE A 523 8.27 -8.96 32.58
N TYR A 524 7.34 -8.07 32.23
CA TYR A 524 5.92 -8.43 32.11
C TYR A 524 5.67 -9.47 31.02
N ALA A 525 6.24 -9.27 29.82
CA ALA A 525 6.21 -10.24 28.74
C ALA A 525 6.79 -11.60 29.19
N LYS A 526 7.99 -11.62 29.78
CA LYS A 526 8.62 -12.85 30.26
C LYS A 526 7.79 -13.56 31.33
N GLN A 527 7.27 -12.83 32.31
CA GLN A 527 6.44 -13.37 33.38
C GLN A 527 5.14 -13.98 32.83
N HIS A 528 4.42 -13.29 31.95
CA HIS A 528 3.09 -13.71 31.52
C HIS A 528 3.15 -14.73 30.37
N CYS A 529 4.11 -14.63 29.46
CA CYS A 529 4.37 -15.67 28.45
C CYS A 529 4.97 -16.96 29.07
N SER A 530 5.67 -16.89 30.21
CA SER A 530 6.22 -18.09 30.88
C SER A 530 5.15 -19.11 31.32
N ARG A 531 3.87 -18.70 31.40
CA ARG A 531 2.74 -19.61 31.63
C ARG A 531 2.72 -20.77 30.62
N LEU A 532 3.10 -20.51 29.35
CA LEU A 532 3.22 -21.52 28.29
C LEU A 532 4.32 -22.57 28.53
N LYS A 533 5.18 -22.39 29.54
CA LYS A 533 6.30 -23.30 29.90
C LYS A 533 6.07 -24.07 31.20
N GLN A 534 4.96 -23.82 31.91
CA GLN A 534 4.68 -24.43 33.22
C GLN A 534 4.28 -25.91 33.07
N ALA A 535 5.11 -26.81 33.58
CA ALA A 535 4.90 -28.26 33.48
C ALA A 535 3.67 -28.79 34.26
N ASP A 536 3.12 -27.96 35.13
CA ASP A 536 1.97 -28.17 36.01
C ASP A 536 0.86 -27.10 35.83
N GLY A 537 1.02 -26.16 34.89
CA GLY A 537 0.05 -25.11 34.58
C GLY A 537 -1.06 -25.56 33.60
N TYR A 538 -2.02 -24.66 33.34
CA TYR A 538 -3.17 -24.91 32.44
C TYR A 538 -2.80 -25.55 31.09
N PHE A 539 -1.65 -25.16 30.54
CA PHE A 539 -1.17 -25.54 29.21
C PHE A 539 -0.50 -26.93 29.18
N ALA A 540 -0.14 -27.50 30.33
CA ALA A 540 0.73 -28.68 30.45
C ALA A 540 0.23 -29.91 29.66
N ALA A 541 -1.08 -30.14 29.60
CA ALA A 541 -1.68 -31.23 28.82
C ALA A 541 -1.29 -31.17 27.33
N CYS A 542 -1.21 -29.95 26.78
CA CYS A 542 -0.93 -29.69 25.37
C CYS A 542 0.56 -29.82 25.02
N HIS A 543 1.47 -29.70 25.99
CA HIS A 543 2.93 -29.80 25.76
C HIS A 543 3.33 -31.14 25.11
N SER A 544 2.51 -32.18 25.30
CA SER A 544 2.70 -33.51 24.69
C SER A 544 2.38 -33.59 23.19
N ARG A 545 1.68 -32.58 22.62
CA ARG A 545 1.24 -32.54 21.21
C ARG A 545 1.68 -31.29 20.46
N VAL A 546 1.91 -30.17 21.15
CA VAL A 546 2.26 -28.87 20.56
C VAL A 546 3.47 -28.28 21.28
N ASN A 547 4.56 -28.06 20.54
CA ASN A 547 5.77 -27.45 21.07
C ASN A 547 5.52 -25.99 21.46
N TYR A 548 5.56 -25.70 22.76
CA TYR A 548 5.31 -24.38 23.32
C TYR A 548 6.44 -23.37 23.08
N ASP A 549 7.69 -23.79 22.81
CA ASP A 549 8.82 -22.84 22.70
C ASP A 549 8.62 -21.83 21.57
N LYS A 550 8.09 -22.29 20.42
CA LYS A 550 7.72 -21.41 19.30
C LYS A 550 6.73 -20.32 19.72
N TYR A 551 5.72 -20.69 20.52
CA TYR A 551 4.65 -19.78 20.93
C TYR A 551 5.09 -18.87 22.08
N TYR A 552 5.99 -19.34 22.94
CA TYR A 552 6.66 -18.52 23.95
C TYR A 552 7.50 -17.41 23.31
N GLU A 553 8.43 -17.73 22.38
CA GLU A 553 9.26 -16.70 21.74
C GLU A 553 8.42 -15.71 20.90
N MET A 554 7.36 -16.21 20.25
CA MET A 554 6.37 -15.37 19.57
C MET A 554 5.65 -14.42 20.55
N CYS A 555 5.24 -14.91 21.72
CA CYS A 555 4.59 -14.13 22.78
C CYS A 555 5.52 -13.04 23.34
N ILE A 556 6.81 -13.34 23.57
CA ILE A 556 7.80 -12.32 23.98
C ILE A 556 7.93 -11.24 22.90
N THR A 557 8.08 -11.65 21.63
CA THR A 557 8.36 -10.75 20.51
C THR A 557 7.17 -9.84 20.18
N SER A 558 5.94 -10.35 20.22
CA SER A 558 4.73 -9.55 20.05
C SER A 558 4.58 -8.54 21.19
N SER A 559 4.74 -8.98 22.44
CA SER A 559 4.60 -8.14 23.64
C SER A 559 5.55 -6.93 23.64
N CYS A 560 6.79 -7.13 23.20
CA CYS A 560 7.80 -6.07 23.12
C CYS A 560 7.50 -5.01 22.06
N THR A 561 6.78 -5.35 20.98
CA THR A 561 6.47 -4.45 19.86
C THR A 561 5.08 -3.80 19.95
N CYS A 562 4.21 -4.30 20.83
CA CYS A 562 2.80 -3.94 20.87
C CYS A 562 2.49 -2.65 21.66
N LEU A 563 1.41 -1.97 21.27
CA LEU A 563 0.93 -0.75 21.94
C LEU A 563 0.29 -1.10 23.30
N ASN A 564 -0.75 -1.95 23.30
CA ASN A 564 -1.28 -2.61 24.50
C ASN A 564 -0.59 -3.98 24.68
N ILE A 565 0.13 -4.17 25.78
CA ILE A 565 0.88 -5.41 26.00
C ILE A 565 -0.05 -6.60 26.31
N ASP A 566 -1.17 -6.36 26.98
CA ASP A 566 -2.13 -7.41 27.37
C ASP A 566 -2.81 -8.04 26.14
N ASP A 567 -3.34 -7.22 25.23
CA ASP A 567 -3.92 -7.69 23.95
C ASP A 567 -2.96 -8.66 23.23
N CYS A 568 -1.68 -8.31 23.13
CA CYS A 568 -0.68 -9.08 22.39
C CYS A 568 -0.20 -10.35 23.12
N ILE A 569 -0.14 -10.36 24.45
CA ILE A 569 0.06 -11.59 25.23
C ILE A 569 -1.15 -12.51 25.06
N CYS A 570 -2.36 -11.98 25.21
CA CYS A 570 -3.60 -12.73 25.13
C CYS A 570 -3.83 -13.35 23.75
N SER A 571 -3.53 -12.64 22.67
CA SER A 571 -3.55 -13.19 21.31
C SER A 571 -2.52 -14.29 21.10
N ALA A 572 -1.30 -14.15 21.64
CA ALA A 572 -0.26 -15.16 21.50
C ALA A 572 -0.56 -16.45 22.30
N ILE A 573 -1.23 -16.32 23.46
CA ILE A 573 -1.70 -17.47 24.25
C ILE A 573 -2.91 -18.13 23.59
N GLU A 574 -3.90 -17.38 23.08
CA GLU A 574 -5.03 -17.95 22.32
C GLU A 574 -4.55 -18.73 21.09
N ALA A 575 -3.53 -18.23 20.39
CA ALA A 575 -2.92 -18.95 19.26
C ALA A 575 -2.31 -20.31 19.66
N TYR A 576 -1.80 -20.45 20.90
CA TYR A 576 -1.37 -21.75 21.41
C TYR A 576 -2.58 -22.64 21.75
N THR A 577 -3.60 -22.12 22.45
CA THR A 577 -4.78 -22.91 22.84
C THR A 577 -5.64 -23.35 21.66
N HIS A 578 -5.67 -22.57 20.58
CA HIS A 578 -6.28 -22.98 19.32
C HIS A 578 -5.52 -24.17 18.70
N GLU A 579 -4.19 -24.12 18.61
CA GLU A 579 -3.39 -25.27 18.13
C GLU A 579 -3.57 -26.49 19.05
N CYS A 580 -3.74 -26.31 20.37
CA CYS A 580 -4.11 -27.39 21.28
C CYS A 580 -5.48 -28.01 20.93
N ALA A 581 -6.49 -27.18 20.65
CA ALA A 581 -7.82 -27.63 20.25
C ALA A 581 -7.80 -28.39 18.91
N VAL A 582 -7.00 -27.94 17.93
CA VAL A 582 -6.72 -28.66 16.66
C VAL A 582 -6.17 -30.08 16.92
N ARG A 583 -5.42 -30.29 18.02
CA ARG A 583 -4.94 -31.63 18.43
C ARG A 583 -5.88 -32.39 19.37
N GLY A 584 -7.11 -31.91 19.55
CA GLY A 584 -8.12 -32.51 20.43
C GLY A 584 -7.93 -32.21 21.92
N ILE A 585 -7.21 -31.14 22.27
CA ILE A 585 -6.91 -30.75 23.66
C ILE A 585 -7.47 -29.35 23.94
N THR A 586 -8.70 -29.27 24.43
CA THR A 586 -9.28 -28.01 24.94
C THR A 586 -8.56 -27.57 26.20
N VAL A 587 -7.96 -26.37 26.18
CA VAL A 587 -7.33 -25.76 27.36
C VAL A 587 -8.34 -24.85 28.05
N VAL A 588 -8.79 -25.26 29.24
CA VAL A 588 -9.79 -24.53 30.04
C VAL A 588 -9.15 -23.60 31.08
N ASP A 589 -9.96 -22.74 31.67
CA ASP A 589 -9.68 -21.89 32.84
C ASP A 589 -8.54 -20.86 32.77
N TRP A 590 -7.67 -20.90 31.77
CA TRP A 590 -6.50 -20.03 31.67
C TRP A 590 -6.81 -18.52 31.59
N ARG A 591 -8.05 -18.13 31.25
CA ARG A 591 -8.51 -16.72 31.20
C ARG A 591 -9.00 -16.17 32.55
N LYS A 592 -8.88 -16.92 33.65
CA LYS A 592 -9.34 -16.49 34.99
C LYS A 592 -8.59 -15.27 35.54
N ASP A 593 -7.27 -15.21 35.38
CA ASP A 593 -6.43 -14.15 36.00
C ASP A 593 -6.07 -13.01 35.04
N MET A 594 -6.14 -13.27 33.73
CA MET A 594 -5.69 -12.39 32.64
C MET A 594 -6.51 -12.77 31.40
N CYS A 595 -6.63 -11.89 30.40
CA CYS A 595 -7.38 -12.18 29.17
C CYS A 595 -8.87 -12.49 29.42
N ARG A 596 -9.49 -11.84 30.41
CA ARG A 596 -10.93 -11.98 30.65
C ARG A 596 -11.73 -11.48 29.45
N VAL A 597 -12.78 -12.21 29.10
CA VAL A 597 -13.74 -11.83 28.05
C VAL A 597 -15.05 -11.48 28.74
N ASN A 598 -15.56 -10.28 28.48
CA ASN A 598 -16.90 -9.90 28.89
C ASN A 598 -17.85 -10.22 27.73
N CYS A 599 -18.80 -11.13 27.96
CA CYS A 599 -19.87 -11.42 27.00
C CYS A 599 -21.05 -10.44 27.19
N PRO A 600 -21.93 -10.29 26.18
CA PRO A 600 -23.24 -9.64 26.35
C PRO A 600 -24.04 -10.24 27.51
N GLU A 601 -24.94 -9.48 28.14
CA GLU A 601 -25.55 -9.82 29.44
C GLU A 601 -26.26 -11.19 29.53
N THR A 602 -26.70 -11.76 28.40
CA THR A 602 -27.37 -13.07 28.34
C THR A 602 -26.48 -14.22 27.82
N GLN A 603 -25.27 -13.90 27.35
CA GLN A 603 -24.31 -14.87 26.82
C GLN A 603 -23.26 -15.25 27.88
N VAL A 604 -22.76 -16.48 27.81
CA VAL A 604 -21.67 -16.99 28.66
C VAL A 604 -20.43 -17.32 27.83
N PHE A 605 -19.26 -17.17 28.44
CA PHE A 605 -18.00 -17.58 27.82
C PHE A 605 -17.75 -19.08 28.04
N GLN A 606 -17.39 -19.82 26.99
CA GLN A 606 -16.94 -21.21 27.08
C GLN A 606 -15.67 -21.44 26.25
N TYR A 607 -14.87 -22.44 26.64
CA TYR A 607 -13.62 -22.82 25.96
C TYR A 607 -13.84 -23.87 24.84
N ASN A 608 -15.08 -24.31 24.66
CA ASN A 608 -15.50 -25.43 23.80
C ASN A 608 -16.78 -25.09 23.02
N MET A 609 -16.91 -23.82 22.62
CA MET A 609 -18.10 -23.29 21.95
C MET A 609 -18.31 -23.98 20.59
N ARG A 610 -19.57 -24.09 20.18
CA ARG A 610 -20.01 -24.68 18.90
C ARG A 610 -21.05 -23.76 18.27
N ALA A 611 -21.12 -23.71 16.94
CA ALA A 611 -22.24 -23.07 16.25
C ALA A 611 -23.49 -23.97 16.27
N CYS A 612 -23.30 -25.26 15.98
CA CYS A 612 -24.33 -26.29 15.90
C CYS A 612 -25.32 -26.29 17.09
N ASN A 613 -26.60 -26.17 16.75
CA ASN A 613 -27.78 -26.23 17.61
C ASN A 613 -27.85 -25.14 18.72
N GLN A 614 -27.18 -23.99 18.55
CA GLN A 614 -27.20 -22.90 19.53
C GLN A 614 -28.21 -21.77 19.25
N THR A 615 -29.05 -21.86 18.21
CA THR A 615 -29.97 -20.77 17.81
C THR A 615 -31.44 -21.18 17.90
N CYS A 616 -32.34 -20.20 18.03
CA CYS A 616 -33.77 -20.46 17.95
C CYS A 616 -34.21 -20.98 16.57
N LYS A 617 -33.42 -20.76 15.50
CA LYS A 617 -33.69 -21.30 14.16
C LYS A 617 -33.34 -22.78 14.04
N SER A 618 -32.22 -23.22 14.64
CA SER A 618 -31.78 -24.63 14.68
C SER A 618 -32.73 -25.57 15.44
N LEU A 619 -33.63 -25.04 16.27
CA LEU A 619 -34.68 -25.85 16.93
C LEU A 619 -35.76 -26.39 15.99
N MET A 620 -35.87 -25.85 14.76
CA MET A 620 -37.01 -26.08 13.88
C MET A 620 -36.65 -26.36 12.41
N GLN A 621 -35.45 -25.95 11.98
CA GLN A 621 -34.90 -26.22 10.65
C GLN A 621 -33.55 -26.94 10.81
N HIS A 622 -33.14 -27.73 9.81
CA HIS A 622 -31.83 -28.39 9.84
C HIS A 622 -30.70 -27.36 9.92
N ASP A 623 -29.84 -27.52 10.92
CA ASP A 623 -28.71 -26.62 11.15
C ASP A 623 -27.49 -27.07 10.37
N PHE A 624 -27.22 -26.40 9.25
CA PHE A 624 -26.06 -26.68 8.40
C PHE A 624 -24.71 -26.49 9.11
N THR A 625 -24.67 -25.77 10.24
CA THR A 625 -23.44 -25.67 11.06
C THR A 625 -23.15 -26.93 11.87
N CYS A 626 -24.08 -27.90 11.89
CA CYS A 626 -23.84 -29.26 12.39
C CYS A 626 -23.24 -30.20 11.32
N ASP A 627 -23.23 -29.81 10.04
CA ASP A 627 -22.66 -30.61 8.95
C ASP A 627 -21.14 -30.34 8.74
N VAL A 628 -20.55 -29.43 9.54
CA VAL A 628 -19.14 -29.03 9.47
C VAL A 628 -18.36 -29.62 10.65
N GLU A 629 -17.31 -30.39 10.37
CA GLU A 629 -16.38 -30.90 11.40
C GLU A 629 -15.37 -29.82 11.84
N ASP A 630 -15.87 -28.79 12.52
CA ASP A 630 -15.06 -27.66 13.01
C ASP A 630 -14.26 -27.95 14.30
N VAL A 631 -13.17 -27.20 14.47
CA VAL A 631 -12.37 -27.19 15.70
C VAL A 631 -13.09 -26.39 16.79
N LEU A 632 -13.10 -26.92 18.02
CA LEU A 632 -13.71 -26.25 19.17
C LEU A 632 -12.96 -24.95 19.52
N VAL A 633 -13.69 -23.82 19.54
CA VAL A 633 -13.12 -22.48 19.79
C VAL A 633 -13.54 -21.88 21.13
N SER A 634 -12.69 -21.00 21.65
CA SER A 634 -12.97 -20.13 22.81
C SER A 634 -13.92 -19.00 22.41
N GLY A 635 -15.07 -18.82 23.06
CA GLY A 635 -16.02 -17.79 22.64
C GLY A 635 -17.19 -17.51 23.60
N CYS A 636 -17.90 -16.40 23.31
CA CYS A 636 -19.20 -16.09 23.90
C CYS A 636 -20.31 -16.77 23.09
N GLY A 637 -21.36 -17.22 23.78
CA GLY A 637 -22.51 -17.91 23.19
C GLY A 637 -23.54 -18.22 24.28
N CYS A 638 -24.58 -18.98 23.95
CA CYS A 638 -25.65 -19.21 24.91
C CYS A 638 -25.31 -20.28 25.97
N PRO A 639 -25.76 -20.12 27.24
CA PRO A 639 -25.66 -21.17 28.23
C PRO A 639 -26.53 -22.37 27.86
N GLU A 640 -26.09 -23.57 28.24
CA GLU A 640 -26.73 -24.85 27.89
C GLU A 640 -28.22 -24.86 28.28
N GLY A 641 -29.09 -25.17 27.32
CA GLY A 641 -30.55 -25.11 27.46
C GLY A 641 -31.20 -23.77 27.04
N THR A 642 -30.41 -22.78 26.64
CA THR A 642 -30.86 -21.52 26.04
C THR A 642 -30.28 -21.35 24.63
N TYR A 643 -30.91 -20.49 23.83
CA TYR A 643 -30.67 -20.38 22.39
C TYR A 643 -30.64 -18.92 21.95
N LEU A 644 -29.82 -18.60 20.97
CA LEU A 644 -29.66 -17.24 20.45
C LEU A 644 -30.85 -16.85 19.56
N ASP A 645 -31.45 -15.69 19.84
CA ASP A 645 -32.51 -15.07 19.05
C ASP A 645 -31.97 -14.05 18.03
N HIS A 646 -32.88 -13.40 17.28
CA HIS A 646 -32.55 -12.42 16.24
C HIS A 646 -32.07 -11.07 16.79
N ASP A 647 -32.34 -10.75 18.06
CA ASP A 647 -31.88 -9.53 18.73
C ASP A 647 -30.48 -9.74 19.37
N GLY A 648 -29.88 -10.93 19.21
CA GLY A 648 -28.58 -11.31 19.79
C GLY A 648 -28.67 -11.81 21.24
N THR A 649 -29.87 -12.10 21.71
CA THR A 649 -30.19 -12.43 23.10
C THR A 649 -30.32 -13.94 23.27
N CYS A 650 -29.77 -14.49 24.36
CA CYS A 650 -30.03 -15.89 24.71
C CYS A 650 -31.34 -16.03 25.48
N VAL A 651 -32.25 -16.83 24.95
CA VAL A 651 -33.57 -17.11 25.54
C VAL A 651 -33.74 -18.60 25.83
N GLU A 652 -34.47 -18.94 26.88
CA GLU A 652 -34.89 -20.33 27.13
C GLU A 652 -35.72 -20.86 25.95
N GLN A 653 -35.68 -22.19 25.74
CA GLN A 653 -36.36 -22.82 24.60
C GLN A 653 -37.83 -22.40 24.50
N ASP A 654 -38.55 -22.26 25.62
CA ASP A 654 -39.96 -21.86 25.68
C ASP A 654 -40.22 -20.54 24.92
N LYS A 655 -39.34 -19.56 25.13
CA LYS A 655 -39.35 -18.18 24.61
C LYS A 655 -38.74 -18.01 23.22
N CYS A 656 -38.21 -19.06 22.60
CA CYS A 656 -37.71 -18.97 21.22
C CYS A 656 -38.82 -18.59 20.23
N SER A 657 -38.49 -17.65 19.35
CA SER A 657 -39.24 -17.38 18.12
C SER A 657 -39.12 -18.55 17.13
N CYS A 658 -40.12 -18.71 16.27
CA CYS A 658 -40.23 -19.80 15.30
C CYS A 658 -40.10 -19.25 13.86
N TYR A 659 -39.56 -20.05 12.94
CA TYR A 659 -39.13 -19.56 11.61
C TYR A 659 -39.74 -20.38 10.46
N ILE A 660 -40.60 -19.76 9.65
CA ILE A 660 -41.20 -20.38 8.46
C ILE A 660 -40.56 -19.77 7.22
N ALA A 661 -39.70 -20.55 6.54
CA ALA A 661 -38.73 -20.02 5.58
C ALA A 661 -37.98 -18.82 6.20
N ASP A 662 -38.11 -17.64 5.62
CA ASP A 662 -37.47 -16.39 6.07
C ASP A 662 -38.34 -15.57 7.05
N SER A 663 -39.58 -15.98 7.32
CA SER A 663 -40.50 -15.26 8.22
C SER A 663 -40.38 -15.71 9.67
N MET A 664 -40.14 -14.76 10.58
CA MET A 664 -40.20 -14.96 12.02
C MET A 664 -41.63 -14.84 12.57
N ILE A 665 -42.00 -15.74 13.48
CA ILE A 665 -43.13 -15.62 14.40
C ILE A 665 -42.54 -15.52 15.81
N LYS A 666 -42.75 -14.39 16.52
CA LYS A 666 -42.25 -14.21 17.89
C LYS A 666 -42.96 -15.15 18.87
N HIS A 667 -42.30 -15.53 19.97
CA HIS A 667 -42.89 -16.36 21.01
C HIS A 667 -44.25 -15.80 21.49
N GLY A 668 -45.20 -16.70 21.78
CA GLY A 668 -46.54 -16.36 22.26
C GLY A 668 -47.45 -15.72 21.21
N HIS A 669 -46.90 -15.30 20.07
CA HIS A 669 -47.66 -14.81 18.93
C HIS A 669 -48.06 -15.98 18.02
N ASN A 670 -49.08 -15.75 17.22
CA ASN A 670 -49.58 -16.70 16.24
C ASN A 670 -49.54 -16.11 14.83
N ALA A 671 -49.54 -17.00 13.83
CA ALA A 671 -49.67 -16.64 12.43
C ALA A 671 -50.69 -17.53 11.73
N ALA A 672 -51.45 -16.97 10.79
CA ALA A 672 -52.32 -17.73 9.92
C ALA A 672 -51.48 -18.34 8.78
N VAL A 673 -51.26 -19.65 8.82
CA VAL A 673 -50.43 -20.38 7.85
C VAL A 673 -51.31 -21.42 7.16
N GLN A 674 -51.56 -21.25 5.86
CA GLN A 674 -52.34 -22.17 5.03
C GLN A 674 -53.75 -22.52 5.59
N GLY A 675 -54.36 -21.63 6.38
CA GLY A 675 -55.69 -21.84 6.98
C GLY A 675 -55.69 -22.50 8.36
N ALA A 676 -54.54 -22.87 8.91
CA ALA A 676 -54.37 -23.15 10.34
C ALA A 676 -53.90 -21.88 11.06
N ILE A 677 -54.25 -21.74 12.34
CA ILE A 677 -53.56 -20.79 13.22
C ILE A 677 -52.40 -21.55 13.86
N CYS A 678 -51.18 -21.12 13.57
CA CYS A 678 -49.96 -21.69 14.11
C CYS A 678 -49.42 -20.83 15.24
N PHE A 679 -49.33 -21.41 16.43
CA PHE A 679 -48.79 -20.78 17.62
C PHE A 679 -47.33 -21.17 17.78
N CYS A 680 -46.45 -20.19 17.94
CA CYS A 680 -45.06 -20.46 18.27
C CYS A 680 -44.93 -20.84 19.75
N LYS A 681 -44.51 -22.07 20.04
CA LYS A 681 -44.37 -22.61 21.38
C LYS A 681 -43.11 -23.46 21.49
N SER A 682 -42.19 -23.04 22.35
CA SER A 682 -40.92 -23.74 22.60
C SER A 682 -40.02 -23.90 21.37
N GLY A 683 -39.92 -22.85 20.54
CA GLY A 683 -39.22 -22.86 19.26
C GLY A 683 -39.88 -23.71 18.16
N ASN A 684 -41.00 -24.38 18.45
CA ASN A 684 -41.72 -25.25 17.54
C ASN A 684 -43.13 -24.69 17.22
N LEU A 685 -43.68 -25.07 16.06
CA LEU A 685 -44.94 -24.53 15.55
C LEU A 685 -46.11 -25.50 15.77
N SER A 686 -46.99 -25.13 16.70
CA SER A 686 -48.23 -25.86 16.97
C SER A 686 -49.36 -25.26 16.15
N CYS A 687 -49.64 -25.88 15.00
CA CYS A 687 -50.72 -25.49 14.10
C CYS A 687 -52.02 -26.22 14.42
N PHE A 688 -53.12 -25.48 14.58
CA PHE A 688 -54.46 -26.05 14.69
C PHE A 688 -55.50 -25.25 13.90
N TYR A 689 -56.52 -25.98 13.43
CA TYR A 689 -57.66 -25.42 12.70
C TYR A 689 -58.72 -24.99 13.72
N VAL A 690 -59.18 -23.73 13.64
CA VAL A 690 -60.17 -23.20 14.58
C VAL A 690 -61.56 -23.72 14.22
N THR A 691 -62.12 -24.57 15.08
CA THR A 691 -63.56 -24.85 15.12
C THR A 691 -64.27 -23.69 15.83
N LEU A 692 -65.33 -23.17 15.21
CA LEU A 692 -66.15 -22.08 15.73
C LEU A 692 -66.88 -22.47 17.02
N GLU A 693 -66.59 -21.81 18.15
CA GLU A 693 -67.57 -21.66 19.24
C GLU A 693 -67.28 -20.43 20.15
N ASP A 694 -66.01 -20.14 20.49
CA ASP A 694 -65.64 -19.02 21.37
C ASP A 694 -65.08 -17.77 20.65
N SER A 695 -65.93 -16.80 20.34
CA SER A 695 -65.60 -15.36 20.45
C SER A 695 -66.82 -14.46 20.19
N LYS A 696 -67.00 -13.43 21.03
CA LYS A 696 -68.04 -12.40 20.85
C LYS A 696 -67.45 -11.01 21.10
N GLU A 697 -67.61 -10.14 20.10
CA GLU A 697 -67.88 -8.70 20.26
C GLU A 697 -66.87 -7.86 21.06
N ASP A 698 -65.64 -7.69 20.54
CA ASP A 698 -65.15 -6.34 20.21
C ASP A 698 -64.08 -6.40 19.08
N CYS A 699 -64.10 -5.43 18.17
CA CYS A 699 -63.12 -5.23 17.09
C CYS A 699 -62.88 -3.71 16.90
N PRO A 700 -62.16 -3.03 17.81
CA PRO A 700 -62.00 -1.58 17.74
C PRO A 700 -61.31 -1.15 16.44
N GLY A 701 -62.02 -0.36 15.63
CA GLY A 701 -61.56 0.12 14.31
C GLY A 701 -61.58 -0.90 13.17
N LYS A 702 -62.10 -2.11 13.40
CA LYS A 702 -62.14 -3.24 12.45
C LYS A 702 -63.54 -3.87 12.42
N VAL A 703 -63.79 -4.78 11.48
CA VAL A 703 -65.04 -5.56 11.38
C VAL A 703 -64.78 -7.04 11.63
N LEU A 704 -65.70 -7.71 12.33
CA LEU A 704 -65.59 -9.15 12.58
C LEU A 704 -66.04 -9.94 11.34
N LEU A 705 -65.10 -10.60 10.66
CA LEU A 705 -65.41 -11.52 9.57
C LEU A 705 -65.97 -12.83 10.16
N ASN A 706 -67.23 -13.13 9.87
CA ASN A 706 -67.87 -14.40 10.22
C ASN A 706 -67.89 -15.35 9.01
N CYS A 707 -67.23 -16.50 9.12
CA CYS A 707 -67.13 -17.49 8.05
C CYS A 707 -68.38 -18.38 7.86
N ALA A 708 -69.45 -18.14 8.62
CA ALA A 708 -70.73 -18.82 8.44
C ALA A 708 -71.51 -18.34 7.19
N ASP A 709 -71.22 -17.14 6.66
CA ASP A 709 -71.89 -16.60 5.48
C ASP A 709 -71.36 -17.23 4.18
N ALA A 710 -72.16 -18.12 3.59
CA ALA A 710 -71.82 -18.98 2.46
C ALA A 710 -71.49 -18.27 1.13
N GLN A 711 -71.36 -16.94 1.11
CA GLN A 711 -70.99 -16.14 -0.07
C GLN A 711 -69.53 -15.65 -0.06
N LYS A 712 -68.80 -15.68 1.07
CA LYS A 712 -67.41 -15.17 1.19
C LYS A 712 -66.33 -16.28 1.19
N GLN A 713 -66.41 -17.23 0.24
CA GLN A 713 -65.55 -18.45 0.18
C GLN A 713 -64.02 -18.23 -0.04
N SER A 714 -63.54 -17.00 -0.27
CA SER A 714 -62.11 -16.72 -0.46
C SER A 714 -61.66 -15.37 0.15
N TRP A 715 -62.15 -15.07 1.36
CA TRP A 715 -61.79 -13.84 2.07
C TRP A 715 -60.67 -14.07 3.10
N CYS A 716 -59.68 -13.18 3.13
CA CYS A 716 -58.58 -13.18 4.10
C CYS A 716 -58.21 -11.74 4.50
N ALA A 717 -57.55 -11.57 5.64
CA ALA A 717 -57.10 -10.27 6.12
C ALA A 717 -56.06 -9.66 5.16
N LYS A 718 -56.40 -8.52 4.55
CA LYS A 718 -55.53 -7.81 3.62
C LYS A 718 -54.77 -6.68 4.32
N SER A 719 -53.45 -6.72 4.20
CA SER A 719 -52.52 -5.68 4.62
C SER A 719 -51.76 -5.14 3.42
N CYS A 720 -51.15 -3.96 3.56
CA CYS A 720 -50.35 -3.35 2.49
C CYS A 720 -49.18 -4.23 2.00
N GLN A 721 -48.70 -5.16 2.83
CA GLN A 721 -47.63 -6.10 2.48
C GLN A 721 -48.15 -7.36 1.73
N ASN A 722 -49.40 -7.78 1.96
CA ASN A 722 -49.95 -9.02 1.40
C ASN A 722 -51.01 -8.81 0.28
N LEU A 723 -51.17 -7.58 -0.20
CA LEU A 723 -52.17 -7.16 -1.20
C LEU A 723 -52.33 -8.14 -2.37
N ASN A 724 -51.22 -8.58 -2.98
CA ASN A 724 -51.22 -9.42 -4.17
C ASN A 724 -51.12 -10.93 -3.86
N VAL A 725 -50.99 -11.34 -2.59
CA VAL A 725 -50.97 -12.76 -2.20
C VAL A 725 -52.38 -13.34 -2.33
N PRO A 726 -52.60 -14.47 -3.04
CA PRO A 726 -53.91 -15.11 -3.10
C PRO A 726 -54.38 -15.54 -1.70
N CYS A 727 -55.64 -15.27 -1.36
CA CYS A 727 -56.22 -15.79 -0.12
C CYS A 727 -56.32 -17.32 -0.18
N PRO A 728 -55.96 -18.06 0.90
CA PRO A 728 -56.26 -19.48 1.01
C PRO A 728 -57.78 -19.72 0.86
N SER A 729 -58.15 -20.89 0.33
CA SER A 729 -59.55 -21.33 0.19
C SER A 729 -60.21 -21.77 1.50
N VAL A 730 -59.71 -21.28 2.64
CA VAL A 730 -60.15 -21.59 3.99
C VAL A 730 -60.37 -20.28 4.74
N CYS A 731 -61.64 -19.95 5.00
CA CYS A 731 -62.01 -18.80 5.82
C CYS A 731 -61.83 -19.14 7.31
N VAL A 732 -61.17 -18.26 8.06
CA VAL A 732 -61.06 -18.32 9.53
C VAL A 732 -61.59 -17.01 10.11
N PRO A 733 -62.46 -17.03 11.16
CA PRO A 733 -63.01 -15.81 11.73
C PRO A 733 -61.93 -14.91 12.34
N ALA A 734 -62.00 -13.60 12.06
CA ALA A 734 -61.02 -12.62 12.54
C ALA A 734 -61.58 -11.18 12.51
N CYS A 735 -61.02 -10.28 13.32
CA CYS A 735 -61.18 -8.84 13.09
C CYS A 735 -60.34 -8.43 11.87
N VAL A 736 -60.98 -7.95 10.81
CA VAL A 736 -60.34 -7.51 9.56
C VAL A 736 -60.67 -6.05 9.27
N CYS A 737 -59.93 -5.38 8.38
CA CYS A 737 -60.34 -4.06 7.91
C CYS A 737 -61.67 -4.13 7.13
N PRO A 738 -62.47 -3.05 7.14
CA PRO A 738 -63.70 -2.97 6.33
C PRO A 738 -63.46 -3.31 4.86
N ASP A 739 -64.50 -3.79 4.18
CA ASP A 739 -64.47 -3.95 2.71
C ASP A 739 -64.01 -2.60 2.08
N ASP A 740 -63.14 -2.67 1.06
CA ASP A 740 -62.34 -1.58 0.45
C ASP A 740 -61.19 -0.95 1.29
N GLN A 741 -60.91 -1.44 2.50
CA GLN A 741 -59.74 -1.02 3.31
C GLN A 741 -58.78 -2.17 3.62
N VAL A 742 -57.52 -1.82 3.92
CA VAL A 742 -56.43 -2.75 4.21
C VAL A 742 -55.55 -2.24 5.35
N GLU A 743 -54.86 -3.16 6.03
CA GLU A 743 -54.08 -2.88 7.23
C GLU A 743 -52.68 -2.32 6.92
N ASP A 744 -52.29 -1.23 7.58
CA ASP A 744 -50.95 -0.64 7.54
C ASP A 744 -49.98 -1.30 8.55
N GLN A 745 -48.70 -0.95 8.47
CA GLN A 745 -47.65 -1.46 9.39
C GLN A 745 -47.80 -1.02 10.86
N PHE A 746 -48.82 -0.24 11.20
CA PHE A 746 -49.15 0.20 12.56
C PHE A 746 -50.50 -0.35 13.05
N GLY A 747 -51.18 -1.20 12.25
CA GLY A 747 -52.45 -1.83 12.57
C GLY A 747 -53.71 -1.03 12.19
N ASN A 748 -53.55 0.12 11.53
CA ASN A 748 -54.68 0.97 11.11
C ASN A 748 -55.26 0.49 9.77
N CYS A 749 -56.56 0.67 9.58
CA CYS A 749 -57.20 0.44 8.28
C CYS A 749 -57.13 1.69 7.41
N ILE A 750 -56.53 1.55 6.22
CA ILE A 750 -56.36 2.62 5.23
C ILE A 750 -56.86 2.17 3.84
N PRO A 751 -57.22 3.09 2.93
CA PRO A 751 -57.53 2.75 1.55
C PRO A 751 -56.31 2.15 0.82
N ARG A 752 -56.54 1.17 -0.04
CA ARG A 752 -55.49 0.43 -0.79
C ARG A 752 -54.52 1.36 -1.54
N GLU A 753 -55.00 2.49 -2.04
CA GLU A 753 -54.25 3.48 -2.81
C GLU A 753 -53.22 4.24 -1.97
N GLN A 754 -53.42 4.25 -0.64
CA GLN A 754 -52.57 4.93 0.33
C GLN A 754 -51.46 4.03 0.90
N CYS A 755 -51.49 2.73 0.60
CA CYS A 755 -50.50 1.77 1.10
C CYS A 755 -49.06 2.19 0.81
N PRO A 756 -48.20 2.27 1.84
CA PRO A 756 -46.79 2.57 1.67
C PRO A 756 -46.02 1.35 1.12
N CYS A 757 -44.91 1.63 0.46
CA CYS A 757 -44.00 0.61 -0.08
C CYS A 757 -42.75 0.52 0.80
N LEU A 758 -42.24 -0.68 1.03
CA LEU A 758 -41.02 -0.92 1.79
C LEU A 758 -39.80 -0.93 0.86
N TYR A 759 -38.71 -0.28 1.26
CA TYR A 759 -37.39 -0.36 0.61
C TYR A 759 -36.31 0.06 1.62
N GLY A 760 -35.24 -0.73 1.76
CA GLY A 760 -34.14 -0.43 2.68
C GLY A 760 -34.57 -0.17 4.14
N ASP A 761 -35.44 -1.02 4.67
CA ASP A 761 -36.12 -0.90 5.98
C ASP A 761 -36.87 0.42 6.22
N ARG A 762 -37.20 1.15 5.16
CA ARG A 762 -37.92 2.44 5.22
C ARG A 762 -39.25 2.36 4.47
N TYR A 763 -40.29 2.92 5.08
CA TYR A 763 -41.63 2.99 4.50
C TYR A 763 -41.83 4.28 3.70
N TYR A 764 -42.07 4.13 2.40
CA TYR A 764 -42.30 5.22 1.45
C TYR A 764 -43.80 5.39 1.18
N LYS A 765 -44.30 6.62 1.30
CA LYS A 765 -45.72 6.92 1.03
C LYS A 765 -46.05 6.70 -0.46
N THR A 766 -47.32 6.43 -0.76
CA THR A 766 -47.84 6.40 -2.14
C THR A 766 -47.41 7.66 -2.92
N LYS A 767 -47.04 7.49 -4.19
CA LYS A 767 -46.41 8.49 -5.09
C LYS A 767 -44.98 8.95 -4.75
N ALA A 768 -44.35 8.46 -3.68
CA ALA A 768 -42.92 8.69 -3.46
C ALA A 768 -42.08 7.94 -4.51
N THR A 769 -40.93 8.50 -4.88
CA THR A 769 -40.00 7.91 -5.85
C THR A 769 -38.67 7.55 -5.22
N ILE A 770 -38.05 6.48 -5.73
CA ILE A 770 -36.66 6.10 -5.49
C ILE A 770 -35.93 5.88 -6.83
N HIS A 771 -34.61 5.95 -6.80
CA HIS A 771 -33.76 5.58 -7.93
C HIS A 771 -33.12 4.21 -7.66
N LEU A 772 -33.06 3.37 -8.69
CA LEU A 772 -32.44 2.04 -8.67
C LEU A 772 -31.71 1.83 -10.00
N ASP A 773 -30.39 1.71 -10.00
CA ASP A 773 -29.53 1.86 -11.18
C ASP A 773 -29.94 3.11 -12.01
N CYS A 774 -30.35 2.92 -13.26
CA CYS A 774 -30.84 3.95 -14.19
C CYS A 774 -32.38 4.09 -14.22
N ASN A 775 -33.08 3.43 -13.30
CA ASN A 775 -34.54 3.36 -13.24
C ASN A 775 -35.11 4.22 -12.11
N ILE A 776 -36.34 4.69 -12.32
CA ILE A 776 -37.14 5.42 -11.34
C ILE A 776 -38.29 4.51 -10.93
N CYS A 777 -38.35 4.16 -9.64
CA CYS A 777 -39.44 3.38 -9.07
C CYS A 777 -40.36 4.28 -8.28
N THR A 778 -41.65 4.28 -8.63
CA THR A 778 -42.70 5.03 -7.95
C THR A 778 -43.50 4.08 -7.07
N CYS A 779 -43.71 4.44 -5.81
CA CYS A 779 -44.58 3.68 -4.92
C CYS A 779 -46.05 3.88 -5.33
N GLN A 780 -46.74 2.79 -5.67
CA GLN A 780 -48.15 2.79 -6.03
C GLN A 780 -48.86 1.61 -5.35
N SER A 781 -49.76 1.94 -4.42
CA SER A 781 -50.62 0.98 -3.71
C SER A 781 -49.86 -0.21 -3.11
N GLY A 782 -48.81 0.06 -2.33
CA GLY A 782 -47.95 -0.96 -1.72
C GLY A 782 -46.95 -1.66 -2.66
N SER A 783 -46.93 -1.33 -3.95
CA SER A 783 -46.01 -1.91 -4.95
C SER A 783 -45.08 -0.87 -5.57
N TRP A 784 -43.85 -1.26 -5.91
CA TRP A 784 -42.94 -0.41 -6.68
C TRP A 784 -43.20 -0.58 -8.18
N GLN A 785 -43.62 0.51 -8.84
CA GLN A 785 -43.76 0.60 -10.28
C GLN A 785 -42.51 1.28 -10.85
N CYS A 786 -41.59 0.48 -11.38
CA CYS A 786 -40.32 0.94 -11.94
C CYS A 786 -40.41 1.16 -13.46
N SER A 787 -39.66 2.14 -13.96
CA SER A 787 -39.30 2.16 -15.38
C SER A 787 -38.52 0.89 -15.76
N GLN A 788 -38.56 0.52 -17.04
CA GLN A 788 -37.84 -0.62 -17.61
C GLN A 788 -36.76 -0.12 -18.59
N ASN A 789 -35.93 0.82 -18.13
CA ASN A 789 -34.75 1.25 -18.86
C ASN A 789 -33.68 0.16 -18.73
N GLU A 790 -33.07 -0.22 -19.85
CA GLU A 790 -31.89 -1.08 -19.84
C GLU A 790 -30.70 -0.30 -19.27
N CYS A 791 -30.09 -0.79 -18.19
CA CYS A 791 -28.98 -0.11 -17.53
C CYS A 791 -27.63 -0.72 -17.91
N THR A 792 -26.62 0.16 -18.07
CA THR A 792 -25.21 -0.21 -18.15
C THR A 792 -24.82 -1.10 -16.96
N LYS A 793 -24.26 -2.29 -17.23
CA LYS A 793 -23.71 -3.18 -16.19
C LYS A 793 -22.19 -3.06 -16.12
N THR A 794 -21.63 -3.38 -14.95
CA THR A 794 -20.21 -3.18 -14.63
C THR A 794 -19.61 -4.47 -14.06
N CYS A 795 -18.57 -4.99 -14.72
CA CYS A 795 -17.69 -6.02 -14.19
C CYS A 795 -16.52 -5.38 -13.45
N LEU A 796 -16.07 -5.97 -12.34
CA LEU A 796 -15.07 -5.43 -11.42
C LEU A 796 -14.06 -6.52 -11.03
N VAL A 797 -12.78 -6.14 -10.91
CA VAL A 797 -11.76 -6.88 -10.14
C VAL A 797 -11.05 -5.94 -9.17
N TYR A 798 -10.74 -6.42 -7.98
CA TYR A 798 -9.97 -5.70 -6.96
C TYR A 798 -9.14 -6.68 -6.11
N GLY A 799 -8.22 -6.15 -5.30
CA GLY A 799 -7.36 -6.95 -4.44
C GLY A 799 -6.39 -7.87 -5.22
N ASP A 800 -6.00 -9.00 -4.65
CA ASP A 800 -5.23 -10.07 -5.32
C ASP A 800 -6.05 -10.77 -6.42
N GLY A 801 -7.37 -10.90 -6.27
CA GLY A 801 -8.17 -11.59 -7.28
C GLY A 801 -9.65 -11.70 -6.98
N HIS A 802 -10.28 -10.69 -6.40
CA HIS A 802 -11.73 -10.67 -6.13
C HIS A 802 -12.49 -10.10 -7.33
N TYR A 803 -13.30 -10.94 -7.99
CA TYR A 803 -14.07 -10.58 -9.18
C TYR A 803 -15.58 -10.48 -8.91
N VAL A 804 -16.23 -9.59 -9.66
CA VAL A 804 -17.70 -9.49 -9.79
C VAL A 804 -18.03 -9.36 -11.27
N THR A 805 -18.85 -10.26 -11.80
CA THR A 805 -19.26 -10.29 -13.23
C THR A 805 -20.28 -9.20 -13.57
N PHE A 806 -20.63 -9.05 -14.86
CA PHE A 806 -21.68 -8.12 -15.30
C PHE A 806 -23.04 -8.40 -14.67
N ASP A 807 -23.36 -9.67 -14.40
CA ASP A 807 -24.65 -10.10 -13.85
C ASP A 807 -24.58 -10.43 -12.33
N GLY A 808 -23.43 -10.21 -11.70
CA GLY A 808 -23.26 -10.14 -10.24
C GLY A 808 -22.63 -11.36 -9.56
N GLN A 809 -22.25 -12.40 -10.30
CA GLN A 809 -21.55 -13.57 -9.76
C GLN A 809 -20.21 -13.14 -9.15
N ARG A 810 -19.95 -13.59 -7.93
CA ARG A 810 -18.70 -13.32 -7.19
C ARG A 810 -17.82 -14.57 -7.18
N TRP A 811 -16.52 -14.39 -7.31
CA TRP A 811 -15.54 -15.48 -7.24
C TRP A 811 -14.13 -14.92 -7.00
N PHE A 812 -13.21 -15.80 -6.61
CA PHE A 812 -11.82 -15.46 -6.33
C PHE A 812 -10.87 -16.29 -7.21
N PHE A 813 -9.87 -15.64 -7.80
CA PHE A 813 -8.77 -16.33 -8.49
C PHE A 813 -7.53 -15.43 -8.52
N ASP A 814 -6.55 -15.74 -7.66
CA ASP A 814 -5.22 -15.11 -7.75
C ASP A 814 -4.39 -15.82 -8.83
N ASN A 815 -3.84 -15.05 -9.78
CA ASN A 815 -2.86 -15.55 -10.74
C ASN A 815 -2.02 -14.40 -11.33
N ASN A 816 -0.74 -14.67 -11.61
CA ASN A 816 0.19 -13.70 -12.21
C ASN A 816 0.31 -13.83 -13.75
N CYS A 817 -0.61 -14.53 -14.42
CA CYS A 817 -0.66 -14.65 -15.87
C CYS A 817 -1.53 -13.55 -16.50
N GLU A 818 -1.34 -13.30 -17.79
CA GLU A 818 -2.24 -12.45 -18.58
C GLU A 818 -3.53 -13.21 -18.88
N SER A 819 -4.69 -12.69 -18.49
CA SER A 819 -6.00 -13.36 -18.60
C SER A 819 -7.05 -12.47 -19.29
N ILE A 820 -7.99 -13.09 -20.02
CA ILE A 820 -9.04 -12.39 -20.76
C ILE A 820 -10.15 -11.95 -19.77
N PHE A 821 -10.16 -10.67 -19.43
CA PHE A 821 -11.13 -10.07 -18.52
C PHE A 821 -12.53 -10.05 -19.15
N ALA A 822 -12.64 -9.42 -20.32
CA ALA A 822 -13.84 -9.41 -21.15
C ALA A 822 -13.46 -9.24 -22.62
N GLN A 823 -14.10 -9.97 -23.51
CA GLN A 823 -13.96 -9.81 -24.95
C GLN A 823 -15.31 -9.92 -25.65
N SER A 824 -15.37 -9.48 -26.91
CA SER A 824 -16.51 -9.74 -27.78
C SER A 824 -16.68 -11.25 -28.04
N SER A 825 -17.94 -11.70 -28.18
CA SER A 825 -18.28 -13.08 -28.57
C SER A 825 -18.22 -13.33 -30.08
N PHE A 826 -17.80 -12.31 -30.85
CA PHE A 826 -17.72 -12.25 -32.30
C PHE A 826 -16.46 -11.49 -32.74
N GLU A 827 -16.01 -11.74 -33.97
CA GLU A 827 -14.95 -10.97 -34.64
C GLU A 827 -15.59 -9.96 -35.62
N GLY A 828 -15.06 -8.74 -35.71
CA GLY A 828 -15.58 -7.70 -36.60
C GLY A 828 -15.15 -6.27 -36.21
N PRO A 829 -15.66 -5.23 -36.89
CA PRO A 829 -15.21 -3.85 -36.67
C PRO A 829 -15.42 -3.33 -35.24
N ASP A 830 -16.55 -3.66 -34.62
CA ASP A 830 -16.84 -3.32 -33.21
C ASP A 830 -16.09 -4.20 -32.19
N SER A 831 -15.39 -5.27 -32.62
CA SER A 831 -14.87 -6.27 -31.68
C SER A 831 -13.72 -5.74 -30.81
N PHE A 832 -13.70 -6.19 -29.56
CA PHE A 832 -12.72 -5.80 -28.55
C PHE A 832 -12.27 -7.00 -27.71
N GLN A 833 -11.07 -6.89 -27.12
CA GLN A 833 -10.56 -7.81 -26.09
C GLN A 833 -9.82 -7.01 -25.01
N ILE A 834 -10.26 -7.15 -23.76
CA ILE A 834 -9.63 -6.57 -22.58
C ILE A 834 -8.95 -7.69 -21.80
N LEU A 835 -7.64 -7.56 -21.63
CA LEU A 835 -6.82 -8.48 -20.84
C LEU A 835 -6.36 -7.78 -19.55
N THR A 836 -6.23 -8.54 -18.47
CA THR A 836 -5.67 -8.08 -17.20
C THR A 836 -4.55 -9.00 -16.73
N LYS A 837 -3.59 -8.46 -15.98
CA LYS A 837 -2.49 -9.20 -15.37
C LYS A 837 -2.17 -8.59 -13.99
N ASN A 838 -2.10 -9.43 -12.96
CA ASN A 838 -1.59 -9.04 -11.64
C ASN A 838 -0.10 -8.69 -11.72
N LEU A 839 0.31 -7.60 -11.05
CA LEU A 839 1.71 -7.27 -10.81
C LEU A 839 2.01 -7.39 -9.31
N PRO A 840 2.86 -8.35 -8.91
CA PRO A 840 3.28 -8.48 -7.51
C PRO A 840 4.45 -7.55 -7.20
N CYS A 841 4.29 -6.64 -6.24
CA CYS A 841 5.41 -5.78 -5.75
C CYS A 841 6.18 -6.41 -4.57
N CYS A 842 5.54 -7.30 -3.82
CA CYS A 842 6.11 -7.84 -2.58
C CYS A 842 6.79 -9.18 -2.84
N VAL A 843 7.86 -9.47 -2.07
CA VAL A 843 8.61 -10.75 -2.13
C VAL A 843 7.70 -11.97 -1.95
N ASN A 844 6.56 -11.79 -1.26
CA ASN A 844 5.56 -12.83 -1.06
C ASN A 844 4.61 -13.08 -2.25
N GLY A 845 4.60 -12.24 -3.29
CA GLY A 845 3.74 -12.42 -4.48
C GLY A 845 2.39 -11.68 -4.45
N VAL A 846 2.17 -10.79 -3.46
CA VAL A 846 0.93 -10.00 -3.31
C VAL A 846 0.85 -8.89 -4.36
N THR A 847 -0.32 -8.76 -4.98
CA THR A 847 -0.67 -7.84 -6.07
C THR A 847 -0.78 -6.41 -5.55
N CYS A 848 0.08 -5.53 -6.07
CA CYS A 848 0.07 -4.09 -5.75
C CYS A 848 -0.58 -3.22 -6.83
N SER A 849 -0.59 -3.74 -8.06
CA SER A 849 -0.94 -3.04 -9.28
C SER A 849 -1.44 -4.05 -10.31
N ARG A 850 -2.15 -3.58 -11.34
CA ARG A 850 -2.55 -4.40 -12.49
C ARG A 850 -2.12 -3.74 -13.79
N THR A 851 -1.61 -4.53 -14.72
CA THR A 851 -1.57 -4.13 -16.13
C THR A 851 -2.93 -4.44 -16.76
N ILE A 852 -3.46 -3.51 -17.54
CA ILE A 852 -4.63 -3.76 -18.40
C ILE A 852 -4.24 -3.47 -19.85
N ARG A 853 -4.54 -4.39 -20.76
CA ARG A 853 -4.36 -4.22 -22.21
C ARG A 853 -5.74 -4.26 -22.87
N ILE A 854 -6.09 -3.20 -23.59
CA ILE A 854 -7.35 -3.06 -24.32
C ILE A 854 -7.02 -3.13 -25.81
N LEU A 855 -7.48 -4.17 -26.49
CA LEU A 855 -7.38 -4.35 -27.93
C LEU A 855 -8.72 -3.98 -28.56
N ILE A 856 -8.73 -3.03 -29.49
CA ILE A 856 -9.93 -2.51 -30.14
C ILE A 856 -9.57 -1.90 -31.51
N GLU A 857 -10.33 -2.24 -32.54
CA GLU A 857 -9.97 -1.99 -33.95
C GLU A 857 -8.52 -2.46 -34.27
N ASP A 858 -7.62 -1.53 -34.63
CA ASP A 858 -6.20 -1.77 -34.92
C ASP A 858 -5.24 -1.24 -33.84
N MET A 859 -5.78 -0.90 -32.66
CA MET A 859 -5.05 -0.27 -31.56
C MET A 859 -4.99 -1.16 -30.31
N GLU A 860 -3.84 -1.08 -29.65
CA GLU A 860 -3.62 -1.58 -28.29
C GLU A 860 -3.42 -0.40 -27.33
N ILE A 861 -4.18 -0.37 -26.25
CA ILE A 861 -4.05 0.63 -25.18
C ILE A 861 -3.62 -0.11 -23.91
N LYS A 862 -2.43 0.21 -23.39
CA LYS A 862 -1.81 -0.39 -22.20
C LYS A 862 -1.92 0.60 -21.03
N LEU A 863 -2.68 0.22 -20.01
CA LEU A 863 -2.74 0.89 -18.71
C LEU A 863 -1.70 0.25 -17.79
N LEU A 864 -0.75 1.06 -17.35
CA LEU A 864 0.39 0.65 -16.52
C LEU A 864 0.86 1.86 -15.69
N ASP A 865 1.29 1.63 -14.45
CA ASP A 865 1.91 2.61 -13.55
C ASP A 865 1.20 3.99 -13.46
N GLY A 866 -0.13 3.93 -13.39
CA GLY A 866 -1.04 5.09 -13.34
C GLY A 866 -1.16 5.91 -14.64
N LYS A 867 -0.47 5.51 -15.71
CA LYS A 867 -0.37 6.16 -17.02
C LYS A 867 -1.12 5.35 -18.10
N VAL A 868 -1.28 5.93 -19.30
CA VAL A 868 -1.94 5.31 -20.46
C VAL A 868 -0.98 5.35 -21.65
N HIS A 869 -0.73 4.21 -22.28
CA HIS A 869 0.22 4.07 -23.38
C HIS A 869 -0.50 3.51 -24.61
N ASN A 870 -0.45 4.23 -25.74
CA ASN A 870 -1.08 3.81 -26.99
C ASN A 870 -0.05 3.16 -27.93
N ILE A 871 -0.42 1.99 -28.45
CA ILE A 871 0.39 1.18 -29.36
C ILE A 871 -0.45 0.96 -30.63
N TYR A 872 -0.04 1.57 -31.73
CA TYR A 872 -0.75 1.51 -33.02
C TYR A 872 -0.12 0.45 -33.92
N SER A 873 -0.92 -0.48 -34.46
CA SER A 873 -0.41 -1.61 -35.26
C SER A 873 0.27 -1.18 -36.57
N ASN A 874 -0.12 -0.03 -37.12
CA ASN A 874 0.53 0.62 -38.25
C ASN A 874 1.29 1.87 -37.79
N LYS A 875 2.51 2.09 -38.31
CA LYS A 875 3.38 3.25 -37.98
C LYS A 875 2.89 4.61 -38.53
N ILE A 876 1.59 4.74 -38.81
CA ILE A 876 0.95 5.98 -39.26
C ILE A 876 0.34 6.65 -38.03
N GLN A 877 1.13 7.51 -37.38
CA GLN A 877 0.92 8.11 -36.05
C GLN A 877 -0.19 9.19 -36.02
N CYS A 878 -1.29 8.97 -36.74
CA CYS A 878 -2.19 10.02 -37.25
C CYS A 878 -3.68 9.67 -37.16
N ARG A 879 -4.05 8.70 -36.31
CA ARG A 879 -5.45 8.49 -35.91
C ARG A 879 -5.86 9.52 -34.86
N GLU A 880 -7.16 9.76 -34.76
CA GLU A 880 -7.75 10.43 -33.61
C GLU A 880 -8.04 9.35 -32.56
N ASP A 881 -7.84 9.65 -31.27
CA ASP A 881 -8.09 8.68 -30.21
C ASP A 881 -9.59 8.38 -30.13
N ILE A 882 -9.97 7.10 -30.28
CA ILE A 882 -11.40 6.65 -30.27
C ILE A 882 -12.05 6.69 -28.88
N TYR A 883 -11.28 7.14 -27.88
CA TYR A 883 -11.67 7.24 -26.49
C TYR A 883 -11.36 8.63 -25.93
N SER A 884 -12.14 9.04 -24.92
CA SER A 884 -11.81 10.22 -24.11
C SER A 884 -11.28 9.79 -22.74
N MET A 885 -10.26 10.50 -22.25
CA MET A 885 -9.60 10.22 -20.96
C MET A 885 -10.00 11.27 -19.93
N HIS A 886 -10.43 10.82 -18.75
CA HIS A 886 -10.82 11.69 -17.62
C HIS A 886 -10.14 11.23 -16.33
N ILE A 887 -9.70 12.16 -15.50
CA ILE A 887 -9.25 11.89 -14.13
C ILE A 887 -10.32 12.40 -13.18
N VAL A 888 -10.93 11.51 -12.40
CA VAL A 888 -12.10 11.79 -11.56
C VAL A 888 -11.87 11.23 -10.17
N GLY A 889 -11.67 12.11 -9.18
CA GLY A 889 -11.26 11.71 -7.84
C GLY A 889 -9.89 11.02 -7.88
N PHE A 890 -9.80 9.79 -7.40
CA PHE A 890 -8.58 8.97 -7.55
C PHE A 890 -8.47 8.27 -8.91
N TYR A 891 -9.58 8.10 -9.62
CA TYR A 891 -9.72 7.18 -10.74
C TYR A 891 -9.28 7.79 -12.08
N LEU A 892 -8.77 6.93 -12.95
CA LEU A 892 -8.60 7.18 -14.38
C LEU A 892 -9.74 6.48 -15.14
N ILE A 893 -10.41 7.22 -16.02
CA ILE A 893 -11.56 6.74 -16.80
C ILE A 893 -11.25 6.88 -18.29
N LEU A 894 -11.43 5.80 -19.05
CA LEU A 894 -11.43 5.81 -20.51
C LEU A 894 -12.84 5.52 -21.02
N GLU A 895 -13.41 6.44 -21.79
CA GLU A 895 -14.75 6.32 -22.37
C GLU A 895 -14.65 6.20 -23.89
N PHE A 896 -15.07 5.05 -24.44
CA PHE A 896 -15.02 4.74 -25.87
C PHE A 896 -16.34 5.07 -26.57
N SER A 897 -16.26 5.58 -27.80
CA SER A 897 -17.44 5.91 -28.64
C SER A 897 -18.40 4.73 -28.85
N ASN A 898 -17.90 3.48 -28.77
CA ASN A 898 -18.69 2.27 -28.85
C ASN A 898 -19.38 1.87 -27.52
N GLY A 899 -19.46 2.75 -26.51
CA GLY A 899 -20.22 2.53 -25.28
C GLY A 899 -19.57 1.53 -24.31
N ILE A 900 -18.24 1.48 -24.32
CA ILE A 900 -17.40 0.81 -23.31
C ILE A 900 -16.82 1.91 -22.41
N THR A 901 -16.83 1.71 -21.10
CA THR A 901 -16.16 2.60 -20.14
C THR A 901 -15.26 1.81 -19.21
N VAL A 902 -13.97 2.12 -19.23
CA VAL A 902 -12.94 1.57 -18.35
C VAL A 902 -12.72 2.53 -17.18
N ILE A 903 -12.64 2.01 -15.96
CA ILE A 903 -12.40 2.78 -14.72
C ILE A 903 -11.35 2.05 -13.89
N TRP A 904 -10.25 2.73 -13.57
CA TRP A 904 -9.10 2.18 -12.83
C TRP A 904 -8.68 3.11 -11.70
N ASP A 905 -8.37 2.55 -10.53
CA ASP A 905 -7.84 3.28 -9.36
C ASP A 905 -6.35 3.62 -9.45
N LYS A 906 -5.66 3.25 -10.54
CA LYS A 906 -4.20 3.33 -10.73
C LYS A 906 -3.41 2.33 -9.87
N MET A 907 -4.09 1.39 -9.22
CA MET A 907 -3.55 0.33 -8.38
C MET A 907 -4.22 -1.01 -8.73
N THR A 908 -5.03 -1.60 -7.84
CA THR A 908 -5.59 -2.95 -8.01
C THR A 908 -7.07 -2.98 -8.42
N ARG A 909 -7.87 -1.95 -8.13
CA ARG A 909 -9.31 -1.87 -8.45
C ARG A 909 -9.50 -1.43 -9.91
N PHE A 910 -9.90 -2.38 -10.77
CA PHE A 910 -10.18 -2.17 -12.19
C PHE A 910 -11.61 -2.63 -12.54
N SER A 911 -12.35 -1.84 -13.32
CA SER A 911 -13.70 -2.22 -13.78
C SER A 911 -13.96 -1.82 -15.23
N VAL A 912 -14.76 -2.63 -15.93
CA VAL A 912 -15.33 -2.32 -17.24
C VAL A 912 -16.85 -2.20 -17.10
N ALA A 913 -17.40 -1.08 -17.54
CA ALA A 913 -18.84 -0.86 -17.68
C ALA A 913 -19.23 -0.90 -19.17
N LEU A 914 -20.33 -1.59 -19.47
CA LEU A 914 -20.82 -1.80 -20.84
C LEU A 914 -22.25 -1.29 -21.00
N ALA A 915 -22.48 -0.50 -22.05
CA ALA A 915 -23.83 -0.08 -22.43
C ALA A 915 -24.70 -1.28 -22.88
N PRO A 916 -26.04 -1.23 -22.72
CA PRO A 916 -26.95 -2.35 -22.99
C PRO A 916 -26.82 -3.04 -24.36
N LYS A 917 -26.37 -2.33 -25.40
CA LYS A 917 -26.12 -2.92 -26.73
C LYS A 917 -25.12 -4.08 -26.73
N TRP A 918 -24.37 -4.28 -25.64
CA TRP A 918 -23.41 -5.37 -25.42
C TRP A 918 -24.00 -6.62 -24.73
N GLN A 919 -25.25 -6.57 -24.28
CA GLN A 919 -25.93 -7.72 -23.65
C GLN A 919 -25.92 -8.93 -24.59
N ASN A 920 -25.57 -10.11 -24.08
CA ASN A 920 -25.35 -11.37 -24.80
C ASN A 920 -24.23 -11.35 -25.86
N LYS A 921 -23.36 -10.32 -25.89
CA LYS A 921 -22.30 -10.15 -26.92
C LYS A 921 -20.87 -10.21 -26.36
N VAL A 922 -20.70 -10.57 -25.10
CA VAL A 922 -19.39 -10.66 -24.45
C VAL A 922 -19.16 -12.03 -23.82
N VAL A 923 -17.90 -12.37 -23.62
CA VAL A 923 -17.43 -13.57 -22.88
C VAL A 923 -16.10 -13.24 -22.19
N GLY A 924 -15.74 -14.01 -21.16
CA GLY A 924 -14.47 -13.89 -20.44
C GLY A 924 -14.65 -14.18 -18.96
N LEU A 925 -13.67 -13.79 -18.15
CA LEU A 925 -13.79 -13.82 -16.69
C LEU A 925 -15.00 -13.01 -16.17
N CYS A 926 -15.34 -11.91 -16.85
CA CYS A 926 -16.50 -11.07 -16.53
C CYS A 926 -17.88 -11.69 -16.77
N GLY A 927 -17.95 -12.97 -17.18
CA GLY A 927 -19.21 -13.61 -17.53
C GLY A 927 -19.70 -13.25 -18.93
N ASN A 928 -21.01 -13.37 -19.18
CA ASN A 928 -21.58 -13.27 -20.53
C ASN A 928 -22.58 -12.10 -20.76
N TYR A 929 -22.98 -11.41 -19.69
CA TYR A 929 -23.92 -10.27 -19.70
C TYR A 929 -25.28 -10.64 -20.33
N ASN A 930 -25.97 -11.68 -19.82
CA ASN A 930 -27.33 -12.09 -20.21
C ASN A 930 -28.38 -11.88 -19.09
N SER A 931 -27.95 -11.39 -17.93
CA SER A 931 -28.74 -11.25 -16.68
C SER A 931 -29.16 -12.57 -16.02
N ARG A 932 -28.28 -13.57 -16.07
CA ARG A 932 -28.36 -14.85 -15.36
C ARG A 932 -27.03 -15.15 -14.68
N ILE A 933 -27.05 -15.17 -13.35
CA ILE A 933 -25.86 -15.45 -12.53
C ILE A 933 -25.36 -16.90 -12.68
N GLU A 934 -26.21 -17.80 -13.17
CA GLU A 934 -26.02 -19.26 -13.23
C GLU A 934 -25.06 -19.75 -14.35
N ASP A 935 -24.90 -19.00 -15.45
CA ASP A 935 -24.07 -19.38 -16.60
C ASP A 935 -22.86 -18.46 -16.85
N ASP A 936 -22.52 -17.62 -15.87
CA ASP A 936 -21.33 -16.77 -15.89
C ASP A 936 -20.01 -17.58 -15.81
N GLN A 937 -20.01 -18.75 -15.16
CA GLN A 937 -18.83 -19.63 -15.04
C GLN A 937 -18.62 -20.53 -16.28
N MET A 938 -18.90 -20.00 -17.47
CA MET A 938 -18.69 -20.70 -18.74
C MET A 938 -17.24 -20.58 -19.22
N THR A 939 -16.59 -21.73 -19.44
CA THR A 939 -15.23 -21.80 -19.97
C THR A 939 -15.12 -21.27 -21.40
N LYS A 940 -13.88 -21.01 -21.84
CA LYS A 940 -13.55 -20.71 -23.25
C LYS A 940 -13.94 -21.81 -24.25
N SER A 941 -14.16 -23.05 -23.79
CA SER A 941 -14.71 -24.16 -24.59
C SER A 941 -16.26 -24.21 -24.62
N LYS A 942 -16.93 -23.20 -24.04
CA LYS A 942 -18.40 -23.14 -23.87
C LYS A 942 -18.96 -24.27 -23.00
N SER A 943 -18.23 -24.61 -21.94
CA SER A 943 -18.61 -25.63 -20.96
C SER A 943 -18.90 -24.93 -19.62
N LEU A 944 -20.05 -25.19 -19.00
CA LEU A 944 -20.33 -24.71 -17.65
C LEU A 944 -19.63 -25.64 -16.65
N VAL A 945 -18.83 -25.07 -15.74
CA VAL A 945 -18.06 -25.81 -14.74
C VAL A 945 -18.33 -25.26 -13.35
N THR A 946 -18.17 -26.11 -12.32
CA THR A 946 -18.33 -25.71 -10.90
C THR A 946 -17.00 -25.32 -10.25
N SER A 947 -15.87 -25.56 -10.91
CA SER A 947 -14.54 -25.18 -10.45
C SER A 947 -14.17 -23.80 -10.98
N VAL A 948 -14.08 -22.82 -10.08
CA VAL A 948 -13.61 -21.46 -10.39
C VAL A 948 -12.22 -21.46 -11.01
N VAL A 949 -11.35 -22.40 -10.60
CA VAL A 949 -10.00 -22.56 -11.16
C VAL A 949 -10.06 -23.04 -12.61
N GLU A 950 -10.85 -24.08 -12.90
CA GLU A 950 -11.02 -24.61 -14.26
C GLU A 950 -11.64 -23.57 -15.21
N PHE A 951 -12.64 -22.83 -14.72
CA PHE A 951 -13.22 -21.68 -15.40
C PHE A 951 -12.15 -20.65 -15.75
N ALA A 952 -11.42 -20.15 -14.76
CA ALA A 952 -10.52 -19.02 -14.93
C ALA A 952 -9.24 -19.39 -15.69
N GLU A 953 -8.68 -20.59 -15.49
CA GLU A 953 -7.55 -21.09 -16.27
C GLU A 953 -7.89 -21.22 -17.76
N SER A 954 -9.15 -21.56 -18.11
CA SER A 954 -9.58 -21.59 -19.52
C SER A 954 -9.52 -20.22 -20.22
N TRP A 955 -9.50 -19.11 -19.46
CA TRP A 955 -9.45 -17.74 -19.96
C TRP A 955 -8.05 -17.11 -19.98
N ILE A 956 -7.00 -17.86 -19.61
CA ILE A 956 -5.60 -17.41 -19.69
C ILE A 956 -5.17 -17.18 -21.16
N SER A 957 -4.32 -16.17 -21.37
CA SER A 957 -3.69 -15.80 -22.64
C SER A 957 -2.67 -16.87 -23.07
N PRO A 958 -2.62 -17.30 -24.36
CA PRO A 958 -1.79 -18.44 -24.80
C PRO A 958 -0.27 -18.17 -24.84
N LYS A 959 0.22 -17.10 -24.21
CA LYS A 959 1.65 -16.84 -24.00
C LYS A 959 2.18 -17.79 -22.91
N PRO A 960 3.47 -18.20 -22.95
CA PRO A 960 4.04 -19.08 -21.93
C PRO A 960 4.01 -18.40 -20.54
N CYS A 961 3.26 -19.00 -19.60
CA CYS A 961 3.23 -18.62 -18.19
C CYS A 961 3.83 -19.74 -17.32
N CYS A 962 4.49 -19.38 -16.21
CA CYS A 962 5.08 -20.34 -15.28
C CYS A 962 4.03 -20.85 -14.29
N SER A 963 3.26 -21.87 -14.67
CA SER A 963 2.13 -22.36 -13.88
C SER A 963 2.51 -23.36 -12.78
N LEU A 964 2.41 -22.91 -11.53
CA LEU A 964 2.08 -23.75 -10.36
C LEU A 964 1.05 -22.98 -9.53
N VAL A 965 -0.22 -23.06 -9.94
CA VAL A 965 -1.32 -22.34 -9.28
C VAL A 965 -1.73 -23.09 -8.01
N THR A 966 -1.26 -22.63 -6.85
CA THR A 966 -1.77 -23.05 -5.54
C THR A 966 -2.69 -21.96 -4.97
N GLN A 967 -4.01 -22.13 -5.10
CA GLN A 967 -5.02 -21.24 -4.50
C GLN A 967 -5.06 -21.40 -2.97
N ILE A 968 -4.00 -20.97 -2.29
CA ILE A 968 -3.89 -20.92 -0.83
C ILE A 968 -4.31 -19.52 -0.41
N SER A 969 -5.24 -19.38 0.56
CA SER A 969 -5.65 -18.06 1.03
C SER A 969 -4.44 -17.34 1.65
N PRO A 970 -4.30 -16.01 1.49
CA PRO A 970 -3.28 -15.26 2.24
C PRO A 970 -3.39 -15.48 3.76
N CYS A 971 -4.59 -15.75 4.29
CA CYS A 971 -4.78 -16.14 5.69
C CYS A 971 -4.30 -17.56 6.03
N ASP A 972 -4.41 -18.53 5.11
CA ASP A 972 -3.90 -19.90 5.33
C ASP A 972 -2.35 -19.90 5.32
N ARG A 973 -1.78 -19.05 4.46
CA ARG A 973 -0.33 -18.80 4.38
C ARG A 973 0.19 -17.98 5.57
N ASN A 974 -0.59 -17.02 6.06
CA ASN A 974 -0.27 -16.19 7.23
C ASN A 974 -1.35 -16.28 8.34
N PRO A 975 -1.53 -17.41 9.04
CA PRO A 975 -2.61 -17.54 10.04
C PRO A 975 -2.50 -16.55 11.20
N TYR A 976 -1.27 -16.15 11.53
CA TYR A 976 -0.98 -15.11 12.52
C TYR A 976 -1.52 -13.71 12.15
N CYS A 977 -1.82 -13.48 10.87
CA CYS A 977 -2.40 -12.23 10.39
C CYS A 977 -3.93 -12.16 10.60
N TYR A 978 -4.61 -13.31 10.64
CA TYR A 978 -6.07 -13.41 10.60
C TYR A 978 -6.77 -12.59 11.70
N ALA A 979 -6.26 -12.65 12.94
CA ALA A 979 -6.84 -11.90 14.06
C ALA A 979 -6.74 -10.36 13.88
N TRP A 980 -5.68 -9.86 13.23
CA TRP A 980 -5.54 -8.45 12.88
C TRP A 980 -6.46 -8.08 11.71
N ALA A 981 -6.49 -8.93 10.67
CA ALA A 981 -7.34 -8.77 9.50
C ALA A 981 -8.84 -8.70 9.89
N ALA A 982 -9.34 -9.69 10.62
CA ALA A 982 -10.71 -9.71 11.15
C ALA A 982 -11.02 -8.47 12.01
N ARG A 983 -10.15 -8.10 12.96
CA ARG A 983 -10.35 -6.92 13.83
C ARG A 983 -10.37 -5.61 13.06
N LYS A 984 -9.61 -5.48 11.96
CA LYS A 984 -9.61 -4.26 11.12
C LYS A 984 -10.77 -4.25 10.13
N CYS A 985 -11.02 -5.35 9.43
CA CYS A 985 -12.13 -5.48 8.49
C CYS A 985 -13.51 -5.45 9.16
N GLY A 986 -13.58 -5.70 10.47
CA GLY A 986 -14.76 -5.45 11.30
C GLY A 986 -15.32 -4.02 11.21
N ILE A 987 -14.57 -3.05 10.64
CA ILE A 987 -15.14 -1.74 10.25
C ILE A 987 -16.33 -1.89 9.30
N ILE A 988 -16.31 -2.84 8.35
CA ILE A 988 -17.36 -3.10 7.36
C ILE A 988 -18.67 -3.52 8.05
N ASN A 989 -18.57 -4.31 9.12
CA ASN A 989 -19.71 -4.77 9.92
C ASN A 989 -20.04 -3.81 11.09
N GLY A 990 -19.29 -2.72 11.26
CA GLY A 990 -19.41 -1.77 12.37
C GLY A 990 -20.43 -0.66 12.13
N ASP A 991 -20.74 0.10 13.20
CA ASP A 991 -21.76 1.16 13.18
C ASP A 991 -21.56 2.23 12.10
N ILE A 992 -20.33 2.46 11.64
CA ILE A 992 -20.01 3.45 10.61
C ILE A 992 -20.65 3.12 9.25
N PHE A 993 -20.95 1.85 8.96
CA PHE A 993 -21.66 1.39 7.75
C PHE A 993 -23.14 1.02 8.02
N LYS A 994 -23.68 1.27 9.21
CA LYS A 994 -25.01 0.79 9.66
C LYS A 994 -26.21 1.20 8.79
N GLU A 995 -26.17 2.39 8.18
CA GLU A 995 -27.21 2.81 7.23
C GLU A 995 -27.03 2.20 5.83
N CYS A 996 -25.83 1.69 5.51
CA CYS A 996 -25.56 0.93 4.29
C CYS A 996 -25.94 -0.56 4.42
N HIS A 997 -25.83 -1.16 5.61
CA HIS A 997 -26.23 -2.57 5.85
C HIS A 997 -27.67 -2.87 5.43
N LYS A 998 -28.57 -1.88 5.53
CA LYS A 998 -29.99 -1.95 5.12
C LYS A 998 -30.19 -1.96 3.59
N MET A 999 -29.13 -1.68 2.84
CA MET A 999 -29.13 -1.42 1.39
C MET A 999 -28.20 -2.37 0.63
N VAL A 1000 -27.09 -2.78 1.26
CA VAL A 1000 -26.00 -3.56 0.68
C VAL A 1000 -25.47 -4.53 1.73
N ASP A 1001 -25.59 -5.83 1.47
CA ASP A 1001 -25.01 -6.89 2.31
C ASP A 1001 -23.50 -6.65 2.53
N PRO A 1002 -23.04 -6.51 3.79
CA PRO A 1002 -21.63 -6.32 4.10
C PRO A 1002 -20.79 -7.60 4.00
N GLN A 1003 -21.39 -8.78 4.16
CA GLN A 1003 -20.66 -10.02 4.44
C GLN A 1003 -19.65 -10.40 3.33
N PRO A 1004 -20.01 -10.38 2.02
CA PRO A 1004 -19.05 -10.69 0.95
C PRO A 1004 -17.86 -9.72 0.86
N TYR A 1005 -18.01 -8.49 1.38
CA TYR A 1005 -16.94 -7.49 1.43
C TYR A 1005 -16.09 -7.63 2.69
N TYR A 1006 -16.69 -8.01 3.83
CA TYR A 1006 -15.96 -8.39 5.04
C TYR A 1006 -15.04 -9.58 4.77
N ASP A 1007 -15.56 -10.67 4.19
CA ASP A 1007 -14.78 -11.88 3.90
C ASP A 1007 -13.63 -11.61 2.92
N SER A 1008 -13.91 -10.80 1.89
CA SER A 1008 -12.89 -10.34 0.93
C SER A 1008 -11.83 -9.47 1.62
N CYS A 1009 -12.24 -8.55 2.50
CA CYS A 1009 -11.33 -7.68 3.24
C CYS A 1009 -10.40 -8.50 4.14
N VAL A 1010 -10.93 -9.48 4.88
CA VAL A 1010 -10.12 -10.34 5.77
C VAL A 1010 -9.08 -11.10 4.96
N LYS A 1011 -9.48 -11.66 3.81
CA LYS A 1011 -8.58 -12.38 2.91
C LYS A 1011 -7.41 -11.50 2.43
N GLU A 1012 -7.72 -10.31 1.93
CA GLU A 1012 -6.74 -9.34 1.42
C GLU A 1012 -5.81 -8.79 2.53
N ALA A 1013 -6.36 -8.49 3.70
CA ALA A 1013 -5.61 -7.96 4.84
C ALA A 1013 -4.59 -8.97 5.41
N CYS A 1014 -4.74 -10.27 5.13
CA CYS A 1014 -3.79 -11.31 5.53
C CYS A 1014 -2.47 -11.34 4.73
N ALA A 1015 -2.26 -10.42 3.77
CA ALA A 1015 -0.99 -10.25 3.05
C ALA A 1015 0.25 -10.06 3.97
N CYS A 1016 0.03 -9.51 5.16
CA CYS A 1016 0.95 -9.36 6.31
C CYS A 1016 2.28 -8.59 6.14
N ASP A 1017 2.79 -8.34 4.93
CA ASP A 1017 3.83 -7.33 4.69
C ASP A 1017 3.30 -5.92 5.05
N MET A 1018 4.12 -5.06 5.67
CA MET A 1018 3.61 -3.80 6.29
C MET A 1018 2.96 -2.80 5.33
N GLU A 1019 3.38 -2.77 4.05
CA GLU A 1019 2.72 -1.98 3.01
C GLU A 1019 1.49 -2.71 2.44
N GLY A 1020 1.62 -4.01 2.11
CA GLY A 1020 0.56 -4.82 1.51
C GLY A 1020 -0.69 -4.99 2.38
N ARG A 1021 -0.52 -5.23 3.69
CA ARG A 1021 -1.62 -5.40 4.66
C ARG A 1021 -2.59 -4.21 4.71
N PHE A 1022 -2.08 -3.00 4.46
CA PHE A 1022 -2.90 -1.79 4.44
C PHE A 1022 -3.51 -1.56 3.06
N LEU A 1023 -2.80 -1.89 1.98
CA LEU A 1023 -3.35 -1.77 0.62
C LEU A 1023 -4.61 -2.63 0.43
N GLY A 1024 -4.54 -3.94 0.73
CA GLY A 1024 -5.68 -4.85 0.58
C GLY A 1024 -6.89 -4.46 1.45
N PHE A 1025 -6.64 -4.05 2.69
CA PHE A 1025 -7.64 -3.48 3.60
C PHE A 1025 -8.29 -2.21 3.02
N CYS A 1026 -7.49 -1.22 2.64
CA CYS A 1026 -7.99 0.07 2.17
C CYS A 1026 -8.74 -0.05 0.85
N THR A 1027 -8.28 -0.87 -0.09
CA THR A 1027 -8.99 -1.11 -1.36
C THR A 1027 -10.35 -1.76 -1.12
N THR A 1028 -10.44 -2.77 -0.25
CA THR A 1028 -11.72 -3.49 -0.06
C THR A 1028 -12.75 -2.64 0.69
N VAL A 1029 -12.34 -1.87 1.70
CA VAL A 1029 -13.25 -0.93 2.39
C VAL A 1029 -13.68 0.21 1.46
N ALA A 1030 -12.79 0.71 0.60
CA ALA A 1030 -13.14 1.69 -0.44
C ALA A 1030 -14.16 1.12 -1.45
N VAL A 1031 -14.02 -0.15 -1.87
CA VAL A 1031 -14.98 -0.83 -2.75
C VAL A 1031 -16.36 -0.97 -2.09
N TYR A 1032 -16.43 -1.29 -0.80
CA TYR A 1032 -17.72 -1.31 -0.09
C TYR A 1032 -18.34 0.09 0.00
N ALA A 1033 -17.55 1.12 0.34
CA ALA A 1033 -17.98 2.51 0.36
C ALA A 1033 -18.45 3.02 -1.03
N GLU A 1034 -17.82 2.57 -2.13
CA GLU A 1034 -18.25 2.88 -3.49
C GLU A 1034 -19.66 2.33 -3.78
N VAL A 1035 -19.97 1.12 -3.30
CA VAL A 1035 -21.29 0.50 -3.48
C VAL A 1035 -22.34 1.11 -2.55
N CYS A 1036 -21.98 1.48 -1.31
CA CYS A 1036 -22.83 2.30 -0.45
C CYS A 1036 -23.18 3.65 -1.10
N SER A 1037 -22.18 4.33 -1.67
CA SER A 1037 -22.33 5.60 -2.40
C SER A 1037 -23.32 5.45 -3.57
N LYS A 1038 -23.18 4.37 -4.36
CA LYS A 1038 -24.11 4.01 -5.44
C LYS A 1038 -25.53 3.71 -4.95
N ALA A 1039 -25.68 3.09 -3.77
CA ALA A 1039 -26.97 2.87 -3.12
C ALA A 1039 -27.57 4.14 -2.48
N GLY A 1040 -26.90 5.30 -2.60
CA GLY A 1040 -27.36 6.59 -2.07
C GLY A 1040 -26.93 6.87 -0.62
N VAL A 1041 -26.06 6.05 -0.04
CA VAL A 1041 -25.57 6.17 1.33
C VAL A 1041 -24.09 6.60 1.33
N CYS A 1042 -23.85 7.90 1.51
CA CYS A 1042 -22.50 8.44 1.65
C CYS A 1042 -21.92 8.08 3.03
N ILE A 1043 -20.81 7.34 3.07
CA ILE A 1043 -20.10 6.97 4.30
C ILE A 1043 -18.72 7.63 4.31
N ASP A 1044 -18.43 8.45 5.32
CA ASP A 1044 -17.08 9.00 5.54
C ASP A 1044 -16.31 8.10 6.51
N TRP A 1045 -15.49 7.21 5.96
CA TRP A 1045 -14.88 6.09 6.68
C TRP A 1045 -13.37 6.23 6.95
N ARG A 1046 -12.70 7.19 6.29
CA ARG A 1046 -11.25 7.37 6.36
C ARG A 1046 -10.86 8.23 7.55
N THR A 1047 -9.76 7.90 8.21
CA THR A 1047 -9.21 8.68 9.33
C THR A 1047 -7.69 8.80 9.22
N PRO A 1048 -7.04 9.72 9.95
CA PRO A 1048 -5.57 9.80 10.01
C PRO A 1048 -4.87 8.48 10.37
N GLU A 1049 -5.56 7.60 11.11
CA GLU A 1049 -5.05 6.28 11.55
C GLU A 1049 -5.52 5.11 10.68
N SER A 1050 -6.46 5.32 9.76
CA SER A 1050 -7.06 4.26 8.92
C SER A 1050 -7.31 4.78 7.51
N CYS A 1051 -6.43 4.36 6.59
CA CYS A 1051 -6.44 4.72 5.17
C CYS A 1051 -6.39 6.24 4.88
N PRO A 1052 -5.46 6.99 5.52
CA PRO A 1052 -5.36 8.44 5.37
C PRO A 1052 -5.13 8.90 3.93
N ILE A 1053 -5.62 10.10 3.62
CA ILE A 1053 -5.56 10.74 2.30
C ILE A 1053 -5.07 12.17 2.46
N TYR A 1054 -4.12 12.57 1.61
CA TYR A 1054 -3.43 13.86 1.66
C TYR A 1054 -3.86 14.77 0.50
N CYS A 1055 -5.14 15.16 0.44
CA CYS A 1055 -5.62 16.08 -0.61
C CYS A 1055 -5.04 17.49 -0.48
N ASP A 1056 -4.50 17.82 0.70
CA ASP A 1056 -3.75 19.04 0.98
C ASP A 1056 -2.39 19.11 0.26
N TYR A 1057 -1.84 17.98 -0.20
CA TYR A 1057 -0.65 17.94 -1.06
C TYR A 1057 -0.80 18.81 -2.34
N TYR A 1058 -2.02 18.90 -2.88
CA TYR A 1058 -2.32 19.68 -4.08
C TYR A 1058 -2.54 21.19 -3.79
N ASN A 1059 -2.49 21.61 -2.52
CA ASN A 1059 -2.58 23.02 -2.13
C ASN A 1059 -1.19 23.67 -2.19
N HIS A 1060 -1.09 24.84 -2.81
CA HIS A 1060 0.18 25.56 -2.95
C HIS A 1060 0.18 26.81 -2.06
N GLY A 1061 0.99 26.80 -1.01
CA GLY A 1061 1.03 27.89 -0.03
C GLY A 1061 -0.26 27.96 0.80
N PRO A 1062 -0.85 29.15 1.03
CA PRO A 1062 -2.04 29.31 1.88
C PRO A 1062 -3.37 28.93 1.19
N ASP A 1063 -3.34 28.48 -0.07
CA ASP A 1063 -4.53 28.18 -0.88
C ASP A 1063 -5.24 26.87 -0.45
N CYS A 1064 -6.29 26.94 0.36
CA CYS A 1064 -7.10 25.76 0.75
C CYS A 1064 -8.12 25.37 -0.35
N LYS A 1065 -7.63 24.99 -1.54
CA LYS A 1065 -8.44 24.75 -2.75
C LYS A 1065 -8.89 23.29 -2.91
N TRP A 1066 -8.05 22.32 -2.56
CA TRP A 1066 -8.31 20.89 -2.69
C TRP A 1066 -8.86 20.30 -1.40
N HIS A 1067 -9.93 19.51 -1.53
CA HIS A 1067 -10.66 18.90 -0.43
C HIS A 1067 -10.97 17.44 -0.73
N TYR A 1068 -10.83 16.58 0.28
CA TYR A 1068 -11.32 15.20 0.21
C TYR A 1068 -12.85 15.15 0.15
N LYS A 1069 -13.39 14.16 -0.57
CA LYS A 1069 -14.82 13.85 -0.69
C LYS A 1069 -15.03 12.33 -0.68
N PRO A 1070 -15.66 11.75 0.35
CA PRO A 1070 -15.82 10.30 0.49
C PRO A 1070 -16.73 9.67 -0.57
N CYS A 1071 -17.76 10.41 -1.01
CA CYS A 1071 -18.75 9.97 -2.01
C CYS A 1071 -18.80 10.92 -3.23
N GLY A 1072 -17.70 11.61 -3.51
CA GLY A 1072 -17.64 12.61 -4.58
C GLY A 1072 -18.32 13.94 -4.25
N THR A 1073 -18.53 14.77 -5.26
CA THR A 1073 -19.08 16.13 -5.14
C THR A 1073 -20.01 16.49 -6.29
N ARG A 1074 -21.11 17.18 -5.98
CA ARG A 1074 -21.97 17.87 -6.97
C ARG A 1074 -21.45 19.26 -7.34
N ILE A 1075 -20.46 19.75 -6.60
CA ILE A 1075 -19.74 21.01 -6.85
C ILE A 1075 -18.37 20.61 -7.41
N THR A 1076 -18.31 20.39 -8.71
CA THR A 1076 -17.06 20.23 -9.46
C THR A 1076 -16.68 21.54 -10.14
N PRO A 1077 -15.37 21.83 -10.31
CA PRO A 1077 -14.94 22.84 -11.25
C PRO A 1077 -15.26 22.37 -12.67
N LYS A 1078 -15.27 23.28 -13.64
CA LYS A 1078 -15.31 22.86 -15.04
C LYS A 1078 -14.00 22.15 -15.37
N MET A 1079 -13.99 21.11 -16.18
CA MET A 1079 -12.72 20.53 -16.63
C MET A 1079 -12.22 21.26 -17.88
N CYS A 1080 -10.90 21.35 -18.04
CA CYS A 1080 -10.30 21.88 -19.26
C CYS A 1080 -10.76 21.17 -20.54
N ASN A 1081 -10.97 19.85 -20.47
CA ASN A 1081 -11.67 19.08 -21.50
C ASN A 1081 -13.06 18.67 -20.95
N ASN A 1082 -14.09 19.48 -21.24
CA ASN A 1082 -15.35 19.47 -20.48
C ASN A 1082 -16.36 18.41 -20.98
N HIS A 1083 -16.16 17.13 -20.64
CA HIS A 1083 -17.07 16.04 -21.00
C HIS A 1083 -18.16 15.75 -19.93
N PRO A 1084 -19.42 15.44 -20.29
CA PRO A 1084 -20.50 15.18 -19.32
C PRO A 1084 -20.26 13.99 -18.38
N VAL A 1085 -19.41 13.04 -18.79
CA VAL A 1085 -19.14 11.82 -18.04
C VAL A 1085 -18.26 12.08 -16.81
N ALA A 1086 -17.34 13.05 -16.87
CA ALA A 1086 -16.60 13.50 -15.70
C ALA A 1086 -17.53 14.08 -14.62
N GLU A 1087 -18.54 14.86 -15.02
CA GLU A 1087 -19.59 15.39 -14.13
C GLU A 1087 -20.57 14.29 -13.65
N THR A 1088 -20.59 13.12 -14.30
CA THR A 1088 -21.46 12.00 -13.90
C THR A 1088 -20.77 11.16 -12.83
N PHE A 1089 -19.52 10.76 -13.05
CA PHE A 1089 -18.74 9.98 -12.09
C PHE A 1089 -18.32 10.77 -10.85
N SER A 1090 -18.08 12.08 -10.97
CA SER A 1090 -17.70 12.94 -9.84
C SER A 1090 -18.74 12.98 -8.71
N LYS A 1091 -20.00 12.64 -9.00
CA LYS A 1091 -21.13 12.65 -8.04
C LYS A 1091 -21.19 11.40 -7.16
N VAL A 1092 -20.31 10.43 -7.36
CA VAL A 1092 -20.35 9.09 -6.74
C VAL A 1092 -18.97 8.59 -6.30
N LEU A 1093 -17.91 8.87 -7.09
CA LEU A 1093 -16.56 8.37 -6.84
C LEU A 1093 -15.81 9.16 -5.76
N GLU A 1094 -15.18 8.42 -4.85
CA GLU A 1094 -14.27 8.93 -3.82
C GLU A 1094 -13.07 9.68 -4.43
N GLY A 1095 -12.61 10.74 -3.79
CA GLY A 1095 -11.34 11.38 -4.17
C GLY A 1095 -11.05 12.77 -3.61
N CYS A 1096 -9.97 13.36 -4.12
CA CYS A 1096 -9.65 14.76 -3.94
C CYS A 1096 -10.30 15.61 -5.04
N TYR A 1097 -10.95 16.71 -4.68
CA TYR A 1097 -11.62 17.61 -5.62
C TYR A 1097 -11.24 19.07 -5.34
N ALA A 1098 -10.92 19.82 -6.39
CA ALA A 1098 -10.56 21.24 -6.33
C ALA A 1098 -11.80 22.15 -6.35
N ASN A 1099 -11.86 23.15 -5.47
CA ASN A 1099 -12.83 24.23 -5.53
C ASN A 1099 -12.20 25.43 -6.27
N CYS A 1100 -12.33 25.46 -7.60
CA CYS A 1100 -11.65 26.47 -8.43
C CYS A 1100 -12.35 27.84 -8.38
N PRO A 1101 -11.59 28.95 -8.22
CA PRO A 1101 -12.14 30.30 -8.08
C PRO A 1101 -12.61 30.89 -9.41
N ASN A 1102 -13.55 31.84 -9.37
CA ASN A 1102 -14.16 32.46 -10.57
C ASN A 1102 -13.17 33.05 -11.59
N HIS A 1103 -11.95 33.44 -11.20
CA HIS A 1103 -10.93 33.96 -12.10
C HIS A 1103 -10.12 32.87 -12.83
N ALA A 1104 -10.11 31.64 -12.30
CA ALA A 1104 -9.46 30.46 -12.88
C ALA A 1104 -10.37 29.23 -12.69
N PRO A 1105 -11.57 29.20 -13.31
CA PRO A 1105 -12.65 28.29 -12.94
C PRO A 1105 -12.58 26.91 -13.60
N TYR A 1106 -11.53 26.64 -14.40
CA TYR A 1106 -11.31 25.35 -15.05
C TYR A 1106 -10.21 24.58 -14.33
N LEU A 1107 -10.44 23.30 -14.04
CA LEU A 1107 -9.42 22.39 -13.56
C LEU A 1107 -8.71 21.76 -14.75
N ASP A 1108 -7.42 22.05 -14.86
CA ASP A 1108 -6.48 21.28 -15.68
C ASP A 1108 -6.18 19.96 -14.95
N GLY A 1109 -6.66 18.85 -15.51
CA GLY A 1109 -6.47 17.51 -14.96
C GLY A 1109 -5.08 16.92 -15.20
N ASN A 1110 -4.30 17.48 -16.14
CA ASN A 1110 -2.93 17.04 -16.41
C ASN A 1110 -1.95 17.69 -15.42
N MET A 1111 -2.17 18.98 -15.13
CA MET A 1111 -1.35 19.77 -14.20
C MET A 1111 -1.88 19.79 -12.75
N MET A 1112 -3.08 19.23 -12.51
CA MET A 1112 -3.82 19.28 -11.24
C MET A 1112 -3.97 20.71 -10.69
N LYS A 1113 -4.34 21.66 -11.56
CA LYS A 1113 -4.38 23.11 -11.24
C LYS A 1113 -5.63 23.81 -11.77
N CYS A 1114 -6.15 24.74 -10.98
CA CYS A 1114 -7.20 25.66 -11.41
C CYS A 1114 -6.60 26.76 -12.29
N VAL A 1115 -7.07 26.88 -13.53
CA VAL A 1115 -6.58 27.78 -14.59
C VAL A 1115 -7.73 28.52 -15.31
N PRO A 1116 -7.45 29.65 -15.99
CA PRO A 1116 -8.31 30.17 -17.05
C PRO A 1116 -8.41 29.18 -18.23
N LEU A 1117 -9.51 29.21 -18.99
CA LEU A 1117 -9.71 28.29 -20.13
C LEU A 1117 -8.58 28.39 -21.18
N SER A 1118 -8.04 29.59 -21.40
CA SER A 1118 -6.93 29.87 -22.32
C SER A 1118 -5.58 29.31 -21.88
N GLU A 1119 -5.47 28.84 -20.63
CA GLU A 1119 -4.26 28.27 -20.03
C GLU A 1119 -4.38 26.75 -19.79
N CYS A 1120 -5.46 26.14 -20.27
CA CYS A 1120 -5.66 24.69 -20.25
C CYS A 1120 -4.69 23.97 -21.21
N THR A 1121 -3.91 23.02 -20.68
CA THR A 1121 -3.08 22.09 -21.45
C THR A 1121 -3.91 21.01 -22.15
N CYS A 1122 -3.33 20.33 -23.12
CA CYS A 1122 -3.95 19.22 -23.83
C CYS A 1122 -3.04 17.98 -23.79
N TYR A 1123 -3.63 16.79 -23.68
CA TYR A 1123 -2.91 15.52 -23.80
C TYR A 1123 -3.20 14.91 -25.18
N TYR A 1124 -2.17 14.50 -25.93
CA TYR A 1124 -2.31 13.94 -27.27
C TYR A 1124 -1.15 13.01 -27.62
N ASN A 1125 -1.42 11.80 -28.12
CA ASN A 1125 -0.40 10.79 -28.49
C ASN A 1125 0.69 10.58 -27.40
N GLY A 1126 0.29 10.60 -26.12
CA GLY A 1126 1.21 10.44 -24.97
C GLY A 1126 1.95 11.72 -24.53
N LEU A 1127 1.80 12.84 -25.25
CA LEU A 1127 2.49 14.10 -24.99
C LEU A 1127 1.56 15.14 -24.33
N LEU A 1128 2.10 15.87 -23.35
CA LEU A 1128 1.43 17.01 -22.72
C LEU A 1128 1.77 18.31 -23.46
N MET A 1129 0.86 18.77 -24.30
CA MET A 1129 0.98 20.02 -25.07
C MET A 1129 0.64 21.23 -24.21
N GLN A 1130 1.47 22.27 -24.29
CA GLN A 1130 1.19 23.55 -23.62
C GLN A 1130 0.08 24.35 -24.33
N PRO A 1131 -0.56 25.33 -23.65
CA PRO A 1131 -1.66 26.10 -24.25
C PRO A 1131 -1.20 26.89 -25.47
N ASN A 1132 -1.89 26.73 -26.61
CA ASN A 1132 -1.53 27.26 -27.93
C ASN A 1132 -0.27 26.63 -28.56
N GLU A 1133 0.26 25.54 -28.01
CA GLU A 1133 1.36 24.79 -28.66
C GLU A 1133 0.87 24.07 -29.92
N VAL A 1134 1.71 24.08 -30.96
CA VAL A 1134 1.49 23.39 -32.24
C VAL A 1134 2.45 22.21 -32.37
N TYR A 1135 1.93 20.99 -32.28
CA TYR A 1135 2.66 19.75 -32.53
C TYR A 1135 2.54 19.38 -34.02
N ILE A 1136 3.66 19.17 -34.71
CA ILE A 1136 3.69 18.91 -36.16
C ILE A 1136 4.08 17.44 -36.39
N MET A 1137 3.26 16.73 -37.16
CA MET A 1137 3.42 15.32 -37.51
C MET A 1137 3.54 15.16 -39.03
N ASN A 1138 4.00 14.00 -39.49
CA ASN A 1138 4.23 13.69 -40.92
C ASN A 1138 2.97 13.78 -41.82
N CYS A 1139 1.79 13.93 -41.21
CA CYS A 1139 0.47 13.91 -41.82
C CYS A 1139 -0.38 15.15 -41.51
N GLY A 1140 0.13 16.12 -40.73
CA GLY A 1140 -0.65 17.28 -40.29
C GLY A 1140 -0.04 18.04 -39.11
N GLN A 1141 -0.73 19.09 -38.69
CA GLN A 1141 -0.40 19.87 -37.49
C GLN A 1141 -1.56 19.85 -36.50
N CYS A 1142 -1.27 19.64 -35.22
CA CYS A 1142 -2.24 19.65 -34.13
C CYS A 1142 -1.95 20.82 -33.18
N THR A 1143 -2.95 21.64 -32.89
CA THR A 1143 -2.83 22.79 -31.98
C THR A 1143 -3.65 22.55 -30.72
N CYS A 1144 -3.02 22.67 -29.55
CA CYS A 1144 -3.74 22.70 -28.28
C CYS A 1144 -4.40 24.05 -28.09
N HIS A 1145 -5.73 24.11 -28.01
CA HIS A 1145 -6.47 25.36 -27.83
C HIS A 1145 -7.62 25.15 -26.84
N ASN A 1146 -7.62 25.91 -25.73
CA ASN A 1146 -8.63 25.82 -24.68
C ASN A 1146 -8.84 24.40 -24.10
N GLY A 1147 -7.76 23.63 -23.92
CA GLY A 1147 -7.84 22.24 -23.43
C GLY A 1147 -8.29 21.20 -24.47
N THR A 1148 -8.57 21.60 -25.71
CA THR A 1148 -8.91 20.71 -26.83
C THR A 1148 -7.77 20.69 -27.87
N THR A 1149 -7.31 19.52 -28.26
CA THR A 1149 -6.39 19.36 -29.40
C THR A 1149 -7.16 19.46 -30.72
N THR A 1150 -6.68 20.29 -31.65
CA THR A 1150 -7.30 20.50 -32.97
C THR A 1150 -6.33 20.20 -34.09
N CYS A 1151 -6.56 19.12 -34.84
CA CYS A 1151 -5.64 18.64 -35.87
C CYS A 1151 -6.10 19.01 -37.30
N ARG A 1152 -5.20 19.61 -38.08
CA ARG A 1152 -5.34 19.82 -39.53
C ARG A 1152 -4.45 18.81 -40.25
N LYS A 1153 -5.07 17.90 -41.01
CA LYS A 1153 -4.35 16.94 -41.86
C LYS A 1153 -3.80 17.65 -43.10
N TYR A 1154 -2.66 17.19 -43.59
CA TYR A 1154 -2.16 17.54 -44.93
C TYR A 1154 -2.81 16.59 -45.94
N GLU A 1155 -3.60 17.13 -46.86
CA GLU A 1155 -4.10 16.37 -48.00
C GLU A 1155 -2.95 16.15 -48.98
N PHE A 1156 -2.41 14.93 -49.01
CA PHE A 1156 -1.60 14.45 -50.11
C PHE A 1156 -2.53 13.77 -51.12
N GLU A 1157 -2.79 14.44 -52.25
CA GLU A 1157 -3.22 13.74 -53.46
C GLU A 1157 -2.08 12.79 -53.89
N CYS A 1158 -2.44 11.56 -54.29
CA CYS A 1158 -1.51 10.47 -54.64
C CYS A 1158 -1.27 10.37 -56.14
#